data_AF-A0A9Q0ME23-F1
#
_entry.id   AF-A0A9Q0ME23-F1
#
_cell.length_a   1.000
_cell.length_b   1.000
_cell.length_c   1.000
_cell.angle_alpha   90.00
_cell.angle_beta   90.00
_cell.angle_gamma   90.00
#
_symmetry.space_group_name_H-M   'P 1'
#
loop_
_entity.id
_entity.type
_entity.pdbx_description
1 polymer ?
#
loop_
_entity_poly.entity_id
_entity_poly.type
_entity_poly.pdbx_seq_one_letter_code
_entity_poly.pdbx_strand_id
1 'polypeptide(L)'
;MTSRIILANSTNNNNTIGLNCNQCNVIDSTNQPSNANPVPSQDVSFSPPINPYRRPSYLNRKEIALLRSRRHLSQLPGSNGTTQNSIDEDENGIECNGDNELVHLIESKVNNIIPIVNGNGNHIGNDDRDDDHDKLCKLFEETNVHHSEKIKMSGNISKQSESSSKNTSIASDERPKESFVSNGNVSNSMEPPMPWFGMDIGGTLVKLVYFEPTDIPPNPTDNESTILIQIRHYLKRNSSYGRTGIRDTHLQMDNCCINGRIGTLHFIRFPTSEMPVFINLARSKGIASMSSTVCATGGGAFKFEKDFQDQVDLQLHKFDELDSLIHGIHYIEAYNTYECYYFRNAREPEKAEKAAYDFSQPYPFLVVNIGSGVSVLAVYSPDSYKRISGSSLGGGTFLGLCSLLTGCATFEEAIELAANGDSTKVDKSVRDIYGGDYSKFSLSGDIVASSFGNMCSQDKREQASREDLAKATLVTITNNIGSIAKMCAMSEGVERVVFVGNFLRVNEISLKLLAYAMDFWSDGALKALFLEHEGYFGAVGCLLELMKTGTHENMPTCFHRKQVDRKWRQHRIKVIGRNHSRVNVGAIDHHELCGRLRPKMSIDESSADRNVQIWKVKKLIKSLEAARGNGTSMISLIIPPKDQISRVSKMLADEFGTASNIKSRVNRLSVLGAITSVQQRLKLYTKVPPNGLVIYCGTIVTEEGKEKKVNIDFEPFKPINTSLYLCDNKFHTEALSALLADDNKFGFIVMDGNGALFGTLQGNTRDVLHKFPVDLPKKHGRGGQSALRFARLRMEKRHNYVRKVAEVAVQLFITNDKANISGLILAGSADFKTELNQSDMFDPRLQCKVLKLVDVSYGGENGFNQAIELSAEVLTNVKFIQEKKLIGKYFDEIYQDTGKYCFGVGDTLRALEMGAVETLICWENLNIMRYQLKNASSGEEKTLHLTPEQEKDKSHFVDSNTGVELELVESMPLLEWLANNYKNFGATLEIITDRSQEGSQFVKGFGGIGGLLRYRVDLGAIDGDNDNLDDFDDFDDF
;
A
#
# COMPACT_ATOMS: atom_id res chain seq x y z
N MET A 1 49.33 -12.84 0.86
CA MET A 1 50.29 -13.49 1.78
C MET A 1 49.83 -13.25 3.23
N THR A 2 50.55 -13.83 4.19
CA THR A 2 50.78 -13.44 5.61
C THR A 2 50.41 -11.98 5.98
N SER A 3 49.93 -11.63 7.19
CA SER A 3 50.28 -12.22 8.50
C SER A 3 49.19 -12.18 9.59
N ARG A 4 49.35 -13.08 10.59
CA ARG A 4 48.82 -12.99 11.97
C ARG A 4 49.76 -12.14 12.84
N ILE A 5 49.30 -11.62 14.00
CA ILE A 5 50.01 -11.34 15.29
C ILE A 5 49.14 -10.36 16.12
N ILE A 6 48.99 -10.39 17.46
CA ILE A 6 49.21 -11.37 18.55
C ILE A 6 48.21 -11.08 19.69
N LEU A 7 47.96 -12.04 20.59
CA LEU A 7 47.29 -11.81 21.90
C LEU A 7 48.20 -12.27 23.06
N ALA A 8 48.61 -11.33 23.92
CA ALA A 8 49.22 -11.56 25.26
C ALA A 8 49.17 -10.23 26.05
N ASN A 9 48.39 -10.12 27.12
CA ASN A 9 48.71 -10.50 28.51
C ASN A 9 49.78 -9.63 29.20
N SER A 10 49.35 -8.87 30.22
CA SER A 10 50.11 -8.69 31.46
C SER A 10 49.15 -8.81 32.66
N THR A 11 49.65 -9.19 33.83
CA THR A 11 48.82 -9.62 34.98
C THR A 11 49.44 -9.25 36.33
N ASN A 12 48.58 -9.07 37.33
CA ASN A 12 48.83 -9.19 38.78
C ASN A 12 49.77 -8.20 39.48
N ASN A 13 49.23 -7.50 40.48
CA ASN A 13 49.51 -7.74 41.90
C ASN A 13 48.34 -7.16 42.74
N ASN A 14 47.67 -7.95 43.59
CA ASN A 14 47.98 -8.21 45.01
C ASN A 14 47.88 -6.94 45.89
N ASN A 15 47.19 -6.91 47.05
CA ASN A 15 47.29 -7.91 48.13
C ASN A 15 46.15 -7.83 49.20
N THR A 16 46.07 -8.85 50.09
CA THR A 16 45.44 -8.89 51.46
C THR A 16 43.93 -8.54 51.65
N ILE A 17 43.02 -9.36 52.21
CA ILE A 17 42.93 -10.27 53.41
C ILE A 17 42.33 -9.58 54.67
N GLY A 18 41.26 -10.13 55.28
CA GLY A 18 40.78 -9.69 56.62
C GLY A 18 39.39 -10.14 57.16
N LEU A 19 39.25 -11.42 57.56
CA LEU A 19 38.45 -11.97 58.71
C LEU A 19 37.19 -11.25 59.27
N ASN A 20 36.07 -11.99 59.46
CA ASN A 20 35.67 -12.49 60.81
C ASN A 20 34.54 -13.55 60.82
N CYS A 21 34.27 -14.16 62.00
CA CYS A 21 33.44 -15.36 62.21
C CYS A 21 32.20 -15.17 63.14
N ASN A 22 31.45 -16.28 63.32
CA ASN A 22 30.36 -16.57 64.29
C ASN A 22 28.93 -16.24 63.81
N GLN A 23 27.88 -16.99 64.15
CA GLN A 23 27.66 -17.85 65.34
C GLN A 23 26.75 -19.08 65.05
N CYS A 24 26.48 -19.94 66.05
CA CYS A 24 25.73 -21.21 65.90
C CYS A 24 24.57 -21.35 66.93
N ASN A 25 23.62 -22.26 66.65
CA ASN A 25 22.90 -23.12 67.64
C ASN A 25 21.84 -22.45 68.59
N VAL A 26 20.74 -23.07 69.10
CA VAL A 26 20.12 -24.41 68.93
C VAL A 26 18.72 -24.54 69.64
N ILE A 27 17.75 -25.30 69.08
CA ILE A 27 16.64 -26.09 69.76
C ILE A 27 15.54 -25.27 70.56
N ASP A 28 14.29 -25.69 70.84
CA ASP A 28 13.60 -27.01 70.93
C ASP A 28 12.14 -27.06 70.36
N SER A 29 11.33 -28.07 70.79
CA SER A 29 10.17 -28.69 70.15
C SER A 29 8.96 -28.93 71.09
N THR A 30 7.83 -29.46 70.58
CA THR A 30 6.67 -30.14 71.26
C THR A 30 5.51 -30.35 70.26
N ASN A 31 4.54 -31.30 70.36
CA ASN A 31 4.54 -32.68 70.91
C ASN A 31 3.36 -33.55 70.33
N GLN A 32 3.29 -34.82 70.76
CA GLN A 32 2.30 -35.92 70.58
C GLN A 32 0.78 -35.63 70.93
N PRO A 33 -0.22 -36.59 70.87
CA PRO A 33 -0.24 -38.03 70.46
C PRO A 33 -1.49 -38.62 69.68
N SER A 34 -1.33 -39.89 69.22
CA SER A 34 -2.25 -41.08 69.26
C SER A 34 -3.64 -41.27 68.56
N ASN A 35 -3.76 -42.48 67.96
CA ASN A 35 -4.89 -43.46 67.95
C ASN A 35 -5.87 -43.64 66.76
N ALA A 36 -6.15 -44.95 66.50
CA ALA A 36 -7.31 -45.61 65.87
C ALA A 36 -7.42 -45.83 64.33
N ASN A 37 -7.56 -47.12 63.97
CA ASN A 37 -8.15 -47.70 62.73
C ASN A 37 -9.71 -47.87 62.93
N PRO A 38 -10.56 -48.33 61.96
CA PRO A 38 -10.26 -49.03 60.69
C PRO A 38 -11.09 -48.68 59.40
N VAL A 39 -10.53 -49.05 58.22
CA VAL A 39 -11.04 -49.97 57.16
C VAL A 39 -12.54 -50.38 57.25
N PRO A 40 -13.37 -50.40 56.16
CA PRO A 40 -13.10 -50.95 54.80
C PRO A 40 -13.50 -49.99 53.65
N SER A 41 -13.42 -50.27 52.33
CA SER A 41 -13.19 -51.47 51.47
C SER A 41 -12.86 -50.97 50.05
N GLN A 42 -12.35 -51.67 49.03
CA GLN A 42 -11.64 -52.95 48.76
C GLN A 42 -11.21 -52.87 47.24
N ASP A 43 -10.36 -53.70 46.61
CA ASP A 43 -9.71 -54.96 46.98
C ASP A 43 -8.43 -55.27 46.16
N VAL A 44 -7.60 -56.22 46.67
CA VAL A 44 -6.87 -57.34 45.98
C VAL A 44 -6.01 -57.04 44.71
N SER A 45 -4.71 -57.42 44.59
CA SER A 45 -3.85 -58.32 45.40
C SER A 45 -2.32 -58.11 45.29
N PHE A 46 -1.65 -58.08 46.46
CA PHE A 46 -0.41 -58.80 46.87
C PHE A 46 1.00 -58.70 46.20
N SER A 47 2.00 -58.60 47.09
CA SER A 47 3.36 -59.24 47.12
C SER A 47 4.62 -58.61 46.46
N PRO A 48 5.57 -58.11 47.29
CA PRO A 48 7.03 -57.96 47.03
C PRO A 48 7.83 -59.02 47.89
N PRO A 49 9.15 -58.94 48.22
CA PRO A 49 10.29 -58.09 47.79
C PRO A 49 11.67 -58.83 47.54
N ILE A 50 12.72 -58.08 47.10
CA ILE A 50 14.18 -58.21 47.43
C ILE A 50 15.07 -59.41 46.92
N ASN A 51 16.09 -59.06 46.09
CA ASN A 51 17.45 -59.68 45.89
C ASN A 51 17.57 -61.13 45.30
N PRO A 52 18.77 -61.74 45.06
CA PRO A 52 20.17 -61.24 45.18
C PRO A 52 21.21 -61.62 44.06
N TYR A 53 22.45 -61.13 44.23
CA TYR A 53 23.79 -61.76 43.96
C TYR A 53 24.73 -61.40 42.77
N ARG A 54 26.03 -61.35 43.15
CA ARG A 54 27.31 -61.67 42.43
C ARG A 54 27.97 -60.69 41.43
N ARG A 55 29.10 -60.11 41.88
CA ARG A 55 30.43 -60.19 41.20
C ARG A 55 31.11 -61.55 41.54
N PRO A 56 32.34 -61.91 41.09
CA PRO A 56 33.24 -61.37 40.05
C PRO A 56 33.72 -62.44 39.02
N SER A 57 34.58 -62.08 38.05
CA SER A 57 35.78 -62.90 37.67
C SER A 57 36.71 -62.29 36.58
N TYR A 58 37.91 -61.89 37.01
CA TYR A 58 39.25 -62.26 36.47
C TYR A 58 39.74 -62.06 35.01
N LEU A 59 41.06 -61.74 34.97
CA LEU A 59 42.11 -62.13 34.02
C LEU A 59 42.07 -61.60 32.56
N ASN A 60 43.07 -60.75 32.25
CA ASN A 60 44.16 -60.97 31.28
C ASN A 60 43.83 -61.46 29.82
N ARG A 61 44.59 -61.08 28.77
CA ARG A 61 46.04 -60.80 28.74
C ARG A 61 46.42 -60.07 27.43
N LYS A 62 47.48 -59.23 27.51
CA LYS A 62 48.55 -58.94 26.52
C LYS A 62 48.28 -58.94 25.01
N GLU A 63 48.88 -57.94 24.35
CA GLU A 63 49.30 -57.98 22.94
C GLU A 63 50.19 -59.21 22.63
N ILE A 64 50.21 -59.67 21.37
CA ILE A 64 51.43 -60.13 20.65
C ILE A 64 51.09 -60.57 19.21
N ALA A 65 52.01 -60.27 18.28
CA ALA A 65 52.16 -60.76 16.89
C ALA A 65 50.98 -60.55 15.90
N LEU A 66 51.18 -59.96 14.70
CA LEU A 66 52.07 -60.28 13.57
C LEU A 66 51.67 -61.52 12.72
N LEU A 67 51.65 -61.25 11.40
CA LEU A 67 52.14 -62.06 10.27
C LEU A 67 51.24 -63.05 9.50
N ARG A 68 51.46 -62.98 8.16
CA ARG A 68 51.20 -63.96 7.08
C ARG A 68 49.73 -64.12 6.65
N SER A 69 49.42 -64.35 5.36
CA SER A 69 50.23 -64.47 4.12
C SER A 69 49.33 -64.14 2.91
N ARG A 70 49.76 -63.41 1.86
CA ARG A 70 50.86 -63.63 0.88
C ARG A 70 50.62 -64.78 -0.11
N ARG A 71 49.97 -64.49 -1.26
CA ARG A 71 50.00 -65.17 -2.58
C ARG A 71 49.40 -64.21 -3.64
N HIS A 72 49.81 -64.15 -4.91
CA HIS A 72 51.13 -64.42 -5.52
C HIS A 72 51.18 -63.84 -6.97
N LEU A 73 52.38 -63.40 -7.41
CA LEU A 73 52.89 -63.38 -8.82
C LEU A 73 52.42 -62.34 -9.87
N SER A 74 53.41 -61.94 -10.69
CA SER A 74 53.41 -61.37 -12.06
C SER A 74 52.75 -59.99 -12.35
N GLN A 75 53.40 -59.05 -13.06
CA GLN A 75 54.81 -58.99 -13.53
C GLN A 75 55.29 -57.52 -13.80
N LEU A 76 56.59 -57.36 -14.08
CA LEU A 76 57.39 -56.11 -14.22
C LEU A 76 57.50 -55.64 -15.71
N PRO A 77 58.25 -54.56 -16.11
CA PRO A 77 59.18 -53.65 -15.39
C PRO A 77 58.89 -52.12 -15.59
N GLY A 78 59.66 -51.13 -15.10
CA GLY A 78 60.90 -51.07 -14.29
C GLY A 78 61.21 -49.61 -13.82
N SER A 79 61.92 -49.40 -12.69
CA SER A 79 63.35 -48.96 -12.62
C SER A 79 63.64 -47.53 -13.14
N ASN A 80 64.20 -46.53 -12.42
CA ASN A 80 64.90 -46.37 -11.12
C ASN A 80 64.64 -44.92 -10.58
N GLY A 81 65.09 -44.42 -9.41
CA GLY A 81 65.77 -44.98 -8.23
C GLY A 81 66.57 -43.91 -7.43
N THR A 82 66.96 -44.23 -6.18
CA THR A 82 67.95 -43.53 -5.32
C THR A 82 67.64 -42.13 -4.73
N THR A 83 68.43 -41.78 -3.70
CA THR A 83 68.35 -40.60 -2.81
C THR A 83 69.67 -39.81 -2.83
N GLN A 84 69.66 -38.47 -2.73
CA GLN A 84 70.49 -37.64 -1.81
C GLN A 84 70.65 -36.15 -2.25
N ASN A 85 70.52 -35.24 -1.27
CA ASN A 85 71.23 -33.96 -1.10
C ASN A 85 71.15 -32.84 -2.18
N SER A 86 71.72 -31.67 -1.81
CA SER A 86 71.80 -30.39 -2.54
C SER A 86 70.47 -29.61 -2.61
N ILE A 87 70.34 -28.34 -2.20
CA ILE A 87 71.13 -27.10 -2.37
C ILE A 87 70.78 -26.36 -3.67
N ASP A 88 69.98 -25.30 -3.47
CA ASP A 88 69.96 -23.97 -4.08
C ASP A 88 69.82 -23.75 -5.61
N GLU A 89 69.51 -22.49 -5.93
CA GLU A 89 69.56 -21.78 -7.24
C GLU A 89 68.64 -22.26 -8.38
N ASP A 90 67.49 -21.58 -8.46
CA ASP A 90 67.17 -20.58 -9.50
C ASP A 90 67.23 -20.87 -11.01
N GLU A 91 66.24 -20.26 -11.67
CA GLU A 91 66.23 -19.69 -13.02
C GLU A 91 66.19 -20.54 -14.31
N ASN A 92 65.22 -20.13 -15.14
CA ASN A 92 65.27 -19.91 -16.59
C ASN A 92 65.42 -21.07 -17.58
N GLY A 93 64.37 -21.20 -18.41
CA GLY A 93 64.55 -21.49 -19.84
C GLY A 93 63.45 -22.34 -20.49
N ILE A 94 62.48 -21.69 -21.14
CA ILE A 94 62.10 -21.87 -22.57
C ILE A 94 60.76 -21.16 -22.88
N GLU A 95 60.83 -20.17 -23.79
CA GLU A 95 59.83 -19.70 -24.78
C GLU A 95 58.36 -19.36 -24.38
N CYS A 96 57.72 -18.28 -24.85
CA CYS A 96 58.20 -17.04 -25.50
C CYS A 96 57.08 -15.94 -25.56
N ASN A 97 57.42 -14.71 -25.16
CA ASN A 97 56.95 -13.34 -25.53
C ASN A 97 55.55 -13.07 -26.17
N GLY A 98 54.90 -11.93 -25.88
CA GLY A 98 53.77 -11.46 -26.73
C GLY A 98 52.89 -10.24 -26.37
N ASP A 99 53.27 -9.35 -25.45
CA ASP A 99 52.80 -7.98 -25.11
C ASP A 99 51.58 -7.26 -25.79
N ASN A 100 50.89 -6.45 -24.96
CA ASN A 100 50.25 -5.12 -25.19
C ASN A 100 48.85 -4.91 -25.84
N GLU A 101 47.95 -4.34 -25.01
CA GLU A 101 47.12 -3.12 -25.14
C GLU A 101 46.17 -2.77 -26.34
N LEU A 102 45.21 -1.87 -25.99
CA LEU A 102 44.55 -0.83 -26.80
C LEU A 102 43.26 -1.13 -27.62
N VAL A 103 42.11 -0.98 -26.94
CA VAL A 103 41.01 -0.02 -27.20
C VAL A 103 40.61 0.38 -28.64
N HIS A 104 39.28 0.35 -28.88
CA HIS A 104 38.45 1.03 -29.92
C HIS A 104 38.32 0.46 -31.36
N LEU A 105 37.04 0.30 -31.78
CA LEU A 105 36.39 0.73 -33.05
C LEU A 105 37.03 0.27 -34.40
N ILE A 106 36.35 -0.42 -35.35
CA ILE A 106 35.20 0.04 -36.18
C ILE A 106 34.57 -1.15 -36.96
N GLU A 107 33.24 -1.11 -37.17
CA GLU A 107 32.37 -1.77 -38.19
C GLU A 107 32.40 -3.28 -38.56
N SER A 108 31.16 -3.81 -38.69
CA SER A 108 30.75 -4.97 -39.52
C SER A 108 31.10 -6.38 -38.98
N LYS A 109 30.30 -7.45 -39.17
CA LYS A 109 29.08 -7.70 -39.97
C LYS A 109 28.02 -8.49 -39.19
N VAL A 110 26.75 -8.20 -39.46
CA VAL A 110 25.63 -9.16 -39.37
C VAL A 110 25.47 -9.85 -40.75
N ASN A 111 24.72 -10.97 -40.82
CA ASN A 111 24.54 -11.89 -41.97
C ASN A 111 25.62 -13.00 -42.04
N ASN A 112 25.33 -14.27 -42.35
CA ASN A 112 24.12 -14.92 -42.92
C ASN A 112 23.96 -16.37 -42.41
N ILE A 113 22.75 -16.93 -42.53
CA ILE A 113 22.57 -18.37 -42.80
C ILE A 113 21.75 -18.53 -44.10
N ILE A 114 22.10 -19.57 -44.86
CA ILE A 114 21.88 -19.75 -46.30
C ILE A 114 20.61 -20.56 -46.61
N PRO A 115 19.94 -20.27 -47.75
CA PRO A 115 19.30 -21.29 -48.57
C PRO A 115 19.95 -21.40 -49.97
N ILE A 116 20.10 -22.62 -50.51
CA ILE A 116 20.50 -22.88 -51.91
C ILE A 116 19.66 -24.02 -52.48
N VAL A 117 18.92 -23.73 -53.56
CA VAL A 117 18.77 -24.60 -54.73
C VAL A 117 18.81 -23.71 -55.97
N ASN A 118 19.48 -24.16 -57.03
CA ASN A 118 19.74 -23.35 -58.23
C ASN A 118 18.54 -23.23 -59.16
N GLY A 119 18.40 -22.10 -59.85
CA GLY A 119 17.59 -21.97 -61.08
C GLY A 119 18.48 -21.98 -62.33
N ASN A 120 17.97 -22.46 -63.47
CA ASN A 120 18.71 -22.44 -64.73
C ASN A 120 17.80 -22.59 -65.97
N GLY A 121 17.92 -21.70 -66.96
CA GLY A 121 17.62 -21.96 -68.38
C GLY A 121 16.16 -21.97 -68.90
N ASN A 122 15.83 -20.95 -69.70
CA ASN A 122 14.95 -20.91 -70.90
C ASN A 122 14.00 -22.09 -71.21
N HIS A 123 12.70 -21.82 -71.45
CA HIS A 123 12.14 -21.63 -72.81
C HIS A 123 10.60 -21.41 -72.83
N ILE A 124 10.16 -20.62 -73.83
CA ILE A 124 8.90 -20.72 -74.64
C ILE A 124 7.58 -21.12 -73.93
N GLY A 125 6.58 -20.23 -74.03
CA GLY A 125 5.17 -20.54 -73.76
C GLY A 125 4.26 -19.32 -73.95
N ASN A 126 3.67 -19.18 -75.15
CA ASN A 126 2.69 -18.13 -75.46
C ASN A 126 1.26 -18.55 -75.07
N ASP A 127 0.32 -17.60 -75.22
CA ASP A 127 -1.12 -17.80 -75.42
C ASP A 127 -1.93 -18.24 -74.16
N ASP A 128 -3.12 -17.71 -73.85
CA ASP A 128 -3.91 -16.69 -74.57
C ASP A 128 -5.03 -16.08 -73.67
N ARG A 129 -5.31 -14.77 -73.85
CA ARG A 129 -6.63 -14.07 -73.85
C ARG A 129 -7.66 -14.24 -72.69
N ASP A 130 -8.60 -13.32 -72.43
CA ASP A 130 -8.95 -12.02 -73.05
C ASP A 130 -9.63 -11.05 -72.02
N ASP A 131 -10.02 -9.85 -72.50
CA ASP A 131 -10.95 -8.83 -71.94
C ASP A 131 -10.39 -7.50 -71.39
N ASP A 132 -10.21 -6.57 -72.34
CA ASP A 132 -10.49 -5.12 -72.31
C ASP A 132 -10.00 -4.23 -71.14
N HIS A 133 -8.88 -3.54 -71.41
CA HIS A 133 -8.39 -2.38 -70.67
C HIS A 133 -8.23 -1.15 -71.61
N ASP A 134 -9.33 -0.53 -72.08
CA ASP A 134 -9.27 0.90 -72.48
C ASP A 134 -10.63 1.62 -72.61
N LYS A 135 -10.81 2.72 -71.84
CA LYS A 135 -11.63 3.94 -72.11
C LYS A 135 -11.91 4.75 -70.85
N LEU A 136 -11.00 5.66 -70.47
CA LEU A 136 -11.33 7.00 -69.92
C LEU A 136 -10.08 7.85 -69.64
N CYS A 137 -9.23 8.09 -70.65
CA CYS A 137 -8.12 9.04 -70.50
C CYS A 137 -7.70 9.73 -71.81
N LYS A 138 -8.65 10.43 -72.47
CA LYS A 138 -8.38 11.46 -73.49
C LYS A 138 -9.66 12.19 -73.93
N LEU A 139 -9.86 13.43 -73.45
CA LEU A 139 -10.71 14.43 -74.11
C LEU A 139 -10.41 15.82 -73.50
N PHE A 140 -9.68 16.67 -74.24
CA PHE A 140 -9.68 18.15 -74.23
C PHE A 140 -9.38 18.88 -72.89
N GLU A 141 -8.47 19.86 -72.76
CA GLU A 141 -7.80 20.78 -73.71
C GLU A 141 -8.72 21.85 -74.33
N GLU A 142 -8.22 23.09 -74.44
CA GLU A 142 -8.88 24.28 -75.04
C GLU A 142 -10.24 24.76 -74.47
N THR A 143 -10.19 25.61 -73.43
CA THR A 143 -10.43 27.06 -73.65
C THR A 143 -10.01 27.93 -72.44
N ASN A 144 -9.27 29.00 -72.74
CA ASN A 144 -9.03 30.13 -71.83
C ASN A 144 -10.15 31.17 -71.97
N VAL A 145 -10.21 32.16 -71.05
CA VAL A 145 -9.94 33.59 -71.38
C VAL A 145 -10.11 34.52 -70.15
N HIS A 146 -9.01 35.22 -69.81
CA HIS A 146 -8.88 36.44 -68.99
C HIS A 146 -9.37 36.43 -67.51
N HIS A 147 -8.77 37.20 -66.58
CA HIS A 147 -7.68 38.20 -66.70
C HIS A 147 -6.64 38.12 -65.55
N SER A 148 -5.42 38.50 -65.92
CA SER A 148 -4.33 39.16 -65.17
C SER A 148 -4.76 40.19 -64.09
N GLU A 149 -3.94 40.61 -63.11
CA GLU A 149 -2.52 40.31 -62.79
C GLU A 149 -2.11 40.72 -61.34
N LYS A 150 -0.86 40.37 -61.00
CA LYS A 150 0.08 40.92 -60.00
C LYS A 150 -0.26 42.31 -59.38
N ILE A 151 0.20 42.49 -58.13
CA ILE A 151 1.21 43.52 -57.79
C ILE A 151 2.06 43.08 -56.57
N LYS A 152 3.25 43.66 -56.41
CA LYS A 152 4.25 43.36 -55.36
C LYS A 152 4.43 44.53 -54.39
N MET A 153 5.01 44.20 -53.23
CA MET A 153 6.00 45.00 -52.47
C MET A 153 5.53 46.16 -51.55
N SER A 154 6.11 46.11 -50.34
CA SER A 154 6.62 47.22 -49.51
C SER A 154 5.73 48.39 -49.07
N GLY A 155 5.71 48.62 -47.74
CA GLY A 155 6.14 49.93 -47.22
C GLY A 155 5.25 50.65 -46.20
N ASN A 156 5.78 50.78 -44.98
CA ASN A 156 5.70 51.95 -44.09
C ASN A 156 4.37 52.50 -43.51
N ILE A 157 4.38 52.54 -42.16
CA ILE A 157 4.16 53.74 -41.31
C ILE A 157 2.77 54.41 -41.30
N SER A 158 1.96 53.96 -40.34
CA SER A 158 1.26 54.74 -39.28
C SER A 158 0.28 55.90 -39.59
N LYS A 159 -0.75 55.96 -38.72
CA LYS A 159 -1.48 57.15 -38.18
C LYS A 159 -2.50 57.88 -39.08
N GLN A 160 -3.75 57.92 -38.55
CA GLN A 160 -4.60 59.12 -38.31
C GLN A 160 -5.07 59.95 -39.54
N SER A 161 -6.21 60.65 -39.53
CA SER A 161 -7.34 60.81 -38.57
C SER A 161 -8.44 61.68 -39.21
N GLU A 162 -9.67 61.65 -38.68
CA GLU A 162 -10.67 62.77 -38.63
C GLU A 162 -11.92 62.28 -37.86
N SER A 163 -12.81 63.07 -37.25
CA SER A 163 -12.83 64.47 -36.74
C SER A 163 -13.91 64.50 -35.63
N SER A 164 -13.68 64.90 -34.36
CA SER A 164 -13.38 66.21 -33.74
C SER A 164 -14.58 67.19 -33.57
N SER A 165 -15.00 67.47 -32.32
CA SER A 165 -15.73 68.71 -31.91
C SER A 165 -15.91 68.90 -30.36
N LYS A 166 -14.99 69.67 -29.78
CA LYS A 166 -15.04 70.63 -28.64
C LYS A 166 -16.19 70.66 -27.57
N ASN A 167 -15.74 70.75 -26.30
CA ASN A 167 -16.02 71.79 -25.26
C ASN A 167 -16.88 71.52 -23.97
N THR A 168 -16.22 71.80 -22.83
CA THR A 168 -16.66 72.49 -21.57
C THR A 168 -17.64 71.89 -20.53
N SER A 169 -17.05 71.54 -19.35
CA SER A 169 -17.26 72.13 -17.99
C SER A 169 -18.44 71.74 -17.04
N ILE A 170 -18.02 71.36 -15.81
CA ILE A 170 -18.52 71.77 -14.47
C ILE A 170 -19.79 71.09 -13.85
N ALA A 171 -19.52 70.35 -12.76
CA ALA A 171 -20.17 70.23 -11.43
C ALA A 171 -21.66 69.82 -11.18
N SER A 172 -21.78 69.00 -10.11
CA SER A 172 -22.75 69.01 -8.99
C SER A 172 -24.24 68.65 -9.15
N ASP A 173 -24.69 67.92 -8.11
CA ASP A 173 -25.99 67.88 -7.43
C ASP A 173 -27.25 67.16 -7.99
N GLU A 174 -27.60 66.13 -7.21
CA GLU A 174 -28.92 65.78 -6.66
C GLU A 174 -30.10 65.34 -7.56
N ARG A 175 -31.08 64.73 -6.89
CA ARG A 175 -32.12 63.85 -7.46
C ARG A 175 -33.42 64.61 -7.75
N PRO A 176 -34.29 64.03 -8.59
CA PRO A 176 -35.67 63.79 -8.19
C PRO A 176 -36.05 62.29 -8.19
N LYS A 177 -37.31 62.00 -7.84
CA LYS A 177 -37.81 60.66 -7.47
C LYS A 177 -38.78 60.07 -8.51
N GLU A 178 -39.09 58.77 -8.32
CA GLU A 178 -40.35 58.09 -8.72
C GLU A 178 -40.56 57.85 -10.24
N SER A 179 -41.13 56.74 -10.71
CA SER A 179 -41.64 55.52 -10.03
C SER A 179 -41.78 54.31 -10.98
N PHE A 180 -41.69 53.09 -10.41
CA PHE A 180 -42.27 51.80 -10.84
C PHE A 180 -42.42 51.43 -12.35
N VAL A 181 -41.67 50.41 -12.77
CA VAL A 181 -42.20 49.24 -13.52
C VAL A 181 -41.68 47.96 -12.83
N SER A 182 -42.41 46.84 -12.90
CA SER A 182 -42.21 45.63 -12.10
C SER A 182 -41.08 44.70 -12.59
N ASN A 183 -40.41 44.03 -11.64
CA ASN A 183 -39.43 42.97 -11.90
C ASN A 183 -40.00 41.82 -12.76
N GLY A 184 -39.23 41.39 -13.77
CA GLY A 184 -39.29 40.05 -14.34
C GLY A 184 -38.14 39.20 -13.78
N ASN A 185 -38.40 37.93 -13.47
CA ASN A 185 -37.42 37.08 -12.80
C ASN A 185 -36.27 36.67 -13.73
N VAL A 186 -35.02 36.87 -13.29
CA VAL A 186 -33.85 36.17 -13.83
C VAL A 186 -33.59 34.96 -12.94
N SER A 187 -33.66 33.76 -13.50
CA SER A 187 -33.39 32.50 -12.79
C SER A 187 -31.91 32.12 -12.91
N ASN A 188 -31.20 32.09 -11.78
CA ASN A 188 -29.86 31.49 -11.72
C ASN A 188 -29.97 29.97 -11.96
N SER A 189 -29.46 29.47 -13.09
CA SER A 189 -29.28 28.05 -13.34
C SER A 189 -27.92 27.58 -12.81
N MET A 190 -27.93 26.84 -11.70
CA MET A 190 -26.73 26.30 -11.04
C MET A 190 -26.40 24.88 -11.55
N GLU A 191 -26.51 24.68 -12.87
CA GLU A 191 -26.36 23.38 -13.55
C GLU A 191 -25.15 23.41 -14.50
N PRO A 192 -24.42 22.30 -14.69
CA PRO A 192 -23.37 22.24 -15.71
C PRO A 192 -23.98 22.41 -17.11
N PRO A 193 -23.32 23.15 -18.03
CA PRO A 193 -23.85 23.39 -19.37
C PRO A 193 -24.02 22.08 -20.14
N MET A 194 -25.07 22.01 -20.98
CA MET A 194 -25.26 20.90 -21.91
C MET A 194 -24.23 20.96 -23.05
N PRO A 195 -23.77 19.81 -23.59
CA PRO A 195 -24.24 18.44 -23.35
C PRO A 195 -23.60 17.75 -22.14
N TRP A 196 -24.38 16.91 -21.44
CA TRP A 196 -23.87 16.05 -20.37
C TRP A 196 -23.37 14.70 -20.91
N PHE A 197 -22.12 14.37 -20.58
CA PHE A 197 -21.44 13.12 -20.95
C PHE A 197 -20.72 12.50 -19.75
N GLY A 198 -20.65 11.16 -19.73
CA GLY A 198 -19.71 10.41 -18.88
C GLY A 198 -18.98 9.35 -19.71
N MET A 199 -17.70 9.13 -19.42
CA MET A 199 -16.82 8.31 -20.27
C MET A 199 -15.94 7.36 -19.46
N ASP A 200 -15.90 6.09 -19.84
CA ASP A 200 -14.91 5.11 -19.37
C ASP A 200 -13.88 4.89 -20.47
N ILE A 201 -12.65 5.37 -20.25
CA ILE A 201 -11.52 5.17 -21.16
C ILE A 201 -10.72 3.94 -20.70
N GLY A 202 -11.24 2.76 -21.05
CA GLY A 202 -10.52 1.51 -20.85
C GLY A 202 -9.28 1.39 -21.75
N GLY A 203 -8.34 0.50 -21.40
CA GLY A 203 -7.09 0.33 -22.15
C GLY A 203 -7.25 -0.15 -23.61
N THR A 204 -8.35 -0.83 -23.92
CA THR A 204 -8.66 -1.38 -25.26
C THR A 204 -9.95 -0.82 -25.87
N LEU A 205 -10.93 -0.47 -25.05
CA LEU A 205 -12.25 0.00 -25.47
C LEU A 205 -12.74 1.17 -24.62
N VAL A 206 -13.13 2.26 -25.28
CA VAL A 206 -13.80 3.43 -24.71
C VAL A 206 -15.30 3.21 -24.72
N LYS A 207 -15.99 3.63 -23.66
CA LYS A 207 -17.45 3.72 -23.59
C LYS A 207 -17.85 5.15 -23.25
N LEU A 208 -18.85 5.66 -23.96
CA LEU A 208 -19.40 6.99 -23.79
C LEU A 208 -20.90 6.86 -23.51
N VAL A 209 -21.35 7.54 -22.47
CA VAL A 209 -22.76 7.70 -22.12
C VAL A 209 -23.14 9.15 -22.35
N TYR A 210 -24.25 9.35 -23.06
CA TYR A 210 -24.82 10.66 -23.35
C TYR A 210 -26.26 10.75 -22.84
N PHE A 211 -26.60 11.83 -22.13
CA PHE A 211 -27.97 12.14 -21.73
C PHE A 211 -28.61 13.13 -22.71
N GLU A 212 -29.70 12.71 -23.35
CA GLU A 212 -30.53 13.54 -24.23
C GLU A 212 -31.82 13.95 -23.49
N PRO A 213 -32.00 15.23 -23.10
CA PRO A 213 -33.23 15.68 -22.47
C PRO A 213 -34.42 15.62 -23.45
N THR A 214 -35.57 15.19 -22.97
CA THR A 214 -36.83 15.10 -23.72
C THR A 214 -37.83 16.20 -23.35
N ASP A 215 -37.47 17.04 -22.38
CA ASP A 215 -38.26 18.15 -21.81
C ASP A 215 -38.03 19.52 -22.49
N ILE A 216 -37.10 19.61 -23.45
CA ILE A 216 -36.77 20.86 -24.16
C ILE A 216 -37.89 21.23 -25.16
N PRO A 217 -38.55 22.40 -25.04
CA PRO A 217 -39.50 22.89 -26.03
C PRO A 217 -38.77 23.32 -27.33
N PRO A 218 -39.33 23.05 -28.52
CA PRO A 218 -38.65 23.31 -29.79
C PRO A 218 -38.73 24.79 -30.22
N ASN A 219 -38.00 25.66 -29.52
CA ASN A 219 -37.75 27.06 -29.92
C ASN A 219 -36.45 27.14 -30.73
N PRO A 220 -36.47 27.26 -32.08
CA PRO A 220 -35.29 27.18 -32.93
C PRO A 220 -34.40 28.45 -32.92
N THR A 221 -34.56 29.32 -31.92
CA THR A 221 -33.83 30.60 -31.78
C THR A 221 -32.69 30.56 -30.77
N ASP A 222 -32.64 29.55 -29.89
CA ASP A 222 -31.53 29.39 -28.95
C ASP A 222 -30.39 28.58 -29.55
N ASN A 223 -29.15 29.08 -29.39
CA ASN A 223 -27.94 28.38 -29.83
C ASN A 223 -27.84 26.96 -29.24
N GLU A 224 -28.17 26.81 -27.96
CA GLU A 224 -28.17 25.52 -27.25
C GLU A 224 -29.07 24.49 -27.95
N SER A 225 -30.30 24.87 -28.33
CA SER A 225 -31.23 23.99 -29.05
C SER A 225 -30.71 23.58 -30.43
N THR A 226 -30.10 24.50 -31.16
CA THR A 226 -29.53 24.25 -32.49
C THR A 226 -28.34 23.29 -32.42
N ILE A 227 -27.46 23.45 -31.43
CA ILE A 227 -26.29 22.59 -31.26
C ILE A 227 -26.70 21.23 -30.71
N LEU A 228 -27.68 21.14 -29.80
CA LEU A 228 -28.25 19.88 -29.36
C LEU A 228 -28.89 19.10 -30.52
N ILE A 229 -29.51 19.75 -31.49
CA ILE A 229 -29.98 19.10 -32.73
C ILE A 229 -28.81 18.55 -33.56
N GLN A 230 -27.70 19.29 -33.68
CA GLN A 230 -26.51 18.81 -34.39
C GLN A 230 -25.87 17.60 -33.69
N ILE A 231 -25.74 17.65 -32.37
CA ILE A 231 -25.21 16.56 -31.53
C ILE A 231 -26.13 15.33 -31.59
N ARG A 232 -27.45 15.50 -31.42
CA ARG A 232 -28.47 14.46 -31.59
C ARG A 232 -28.39 13.78 -32.95
N HIS A 233 -28.24 14.57 -34.03
CA HIS A 233 -28.13 14.07 -35.39
C HIS A 233 -26.80 13.35 -35.67
N TYR A 234 -25.71 13.77 -35.01
CA TYR A 234 -24.41 13.11 -35.06
C TYR A 234 -24.40 11.81 -34.25
N LEU A 235 -24.73 11.85 -32.95
CA LEU A 235 -24.63 10.69 -32.06
C LEU A 235 -25.59 9.55 -32.42
N LYS A 236 -26.73 9.85 -33.06
CA LYS A 236 -27.70 8.84 -33.51
C LYS A 236 -27.39 8.20 -34.87
N ARG A 237 -26.34 8.65 -35.58
CA ARG A 237 -25.86 8.01 -36.82
C ARG A 237 -24.74 7.01 -36.54
N ASN A 238 -24.92 5.77 -36.99
CA ASN A 238 -23.95 4.68 -36.78
C ASN A 238 -22.60 4.86 -37.51
N SER A 239 -22.48 5.85 -38.40
CA SER A 239 -21.26 6.12 -39.19
C SER A 239 -20.40 7.26 -38.64
N SER A 240 -20.68 7.72 -37.41
CA SER A 240 -20.20 9.00 -36.90
C SER A 240 -18.79 8.93 -36.30
N TYR A 241 -18.47 7.89 -35.55
CA TYR A 241 -17.23 7.75 -34.77
C TYR A 241 -16.14 6.99 -35.54
N GLY A 242 -15.99 7.28 -36.84
CA GLY A 242 -15.25 6.44 -37.78
C GLY A 242 -16.03 5.21 -38.23
N ARG A 243 -15.34 4.22 -38.82
CA ARG A 243 -15.97 2.95 -39.32
C ARG A 243 -16.14 1.89 -38.22
N THR A 244 -15.71 2.20 -36.99
CA THR A 244 -15.41 1.24 -35.92
C THR A 244 -16.18 1.50 -34.60
N GLY A 245 -16.81 2.66 -34.43
CA GLY A 245 -17.63 2.97 -33.27
C GLY A 245 -19.09 2.52 -33.42
N ILE A 246 -19.68 2.03 -32.33
CA ILE A 246 -21.00 1.37 -32.30
C ILE A 246 -21.88 2.04 -31.23
N ARG A 247 -23.15 2.29 -31.58
CA ARG A 247 -24.20 2.77 -30.66
C ARG A 247 -25.15 1.63 -30.31
N ASP A 248 -25.24 1.31 -29.03
CA ASP A 248 -26.01 0.17 -28.52
C ASP A 248 -27.46 0.56 -28.24
N THR A 249 -28.22 0.63 -29.33
CA THR A 249 -29.65 0.98 -29.35
C THR A 249 -30.53 0.06 -28.52
N HIS A 250 -30.14 -1.20 -28.31
CA HIS A 250 -30.87 -2.16 -27.48
C HIS A 250 -30.68 -1.93 -25.96
N LEU A 251 -29.68 -1.13 -25.57
CA LEU A 251 -29.44 -0.69 -24.20
C LEU A 251 -29.96 0.73 -23.93
N GLN A 252 -30.68 1.35 -24.87
CA GLN A 252 -31.20 2.70 -24.67
C GLN A 252 -32.21 2.74 -23.50
N MET A 253 -31.95 3.59 -22.50
CA MET A 253 -32.87 3.79 -21.36
C MET A 253 -33.64 5.11 -21.54
N ASP A 254 -34.96 5.02 -21.76
CA ASP A 254 -35.85 6.17 -21.93
C ASP A 254 -36.49 6.61 -20.59
N ASN A 255 -36.80 7.90 -20.45
CA ASN A 255 -37.42 8.51 -19.26
C ASN A 255 -36.56 8.46 -17.98
N CYS A 256 -35.24 8.39 -18.13
CA CYS A 256 -34.28 8.60 -17.05
C CYS A 256 -34.41 10.01 -16.47
N CYS A 257 -34.32 10.14 -15.14
CA CYS A 257 -34.28 11.45 -14.46
C CYS A 257 -32.87 11.71 -13.92
N ILE A 258 -32.21 12.74 -14.47
CA ILE A 258 -30.87 13.20 -14.07
C ILE A 258 -30.95 14.68 -13.75
N ASN A 259 -30.50 15.04 -12.54
CA ASN A 259 -30.52 16.40 -12.00
C ASN A 259 -31.88 17.14 -12.17
N GLY A 260 -32.99 16.41 -12.07
CA GLY A 260 -34.36 16.96 -12.21
C GLY A 260 -34.88 17.07 -13.64
N ARG A 261 -34.04 16.92 -14.67
CA ARG A 261 -34.45 16.83 -16.08
C ARG A 261 -34.83 15.41 -16.46
N ILE A 262 -35.78 15.25 -17.39
CA ILE A 262 -36.19 13.94 -17.91
C ILE A 262 -35.61 13.75 -19.32
N GLY A 263 -35.04 12.57 -19.58
CA GLY A 263 -34.37 12.32 -20.85
C GLY A 263 -34.10 10.85 -21.14
N THR A 264 -33.28 10.63 -22.15
CA THR A 264 -32.86 9.31 -22.66
C THR A 264 -31.36 9.14 -22.49
N LEU A 265 -30.91 8.00 -21.96
CA LEU A 265 -29.50 7.62 -21.96
C LEU A 265 -29.14 6.84 -23.22
N HIS A 266 -28.04 7.25 -23.84
CA HIS A 266 -27.49 6.63 -25.04
C HIS A 266 -26.10 6.06 -24.77
N PHE A 267 -25.93 4.78 -25.10
CA PHE A 267 -24.72 4.01 -24.86
C PHE A 267 -23.93 3.81 -26.16
N ILE A 268 -22.66 4.21 -26.16
CA ILE A 268 -21.78 4.25 -27.33
C ILE A 268 -20.43 3.63 -26.96
N ARG A 269 -19.81 2.86 -27.86
CA ARG A 269 -18.43 2.33 -27.69
C ARG A 269 -17.57 2.54 -28.92
N PHE A 270 -16.25 2.67 -28.73
CA PHE A 270 -15.26 2.64 -29.82
C PHE A 270 -13.89 2.16 -29.32
N PRO A 271 -13.02 1.59 -30.18
CA PRO A 271 -11.69 1.14 -29.77
C PRO A 271 -10.82 2.29 -29.25
N THR A 272 -10.02 2.07 -28.21
CA THR A 272 -9.16 3.10 -27.61
C THR A 272 -8.05 3.59 -28.56
N SER A 273 -7.73 2.83 -29.60
CA SER A 273 -6.88 3.27 -30.72
C SER A 273 -7.47 4.42 -31.55
N GLU A 274 -8.80 4.57 -31.56
CA GLU A 274 -9.52 5.60 -32.32
C GLU A 274 -9.70 6.91 -31.51
N MET A 275 -9.20 6.98 -30.27
CA MET A 275 -9.27 8.18 -29.44
C MET A 275 -8.72 9.45 -30.14
N PRO A 276 -7.61 9.41 -30.89
CA PRO A 276 -7.15 10.58 -31.66
C PRO A 276 -8.16 11.00 -32.74
N VAL A 277 -8.88 10.05 -33.37
CA VAL A 277 -9.93 10.35 -34.36
C VAL A 277 -11.12 11.02 -33.66
N PHE A 278 -11.53 10.51 -32.50
CA PHE A 278 -12.58 11.11 -31.68
C PHE A 278 -12.24 12.54 -31.22
N ILE A 279 -11.01 12.79 -30.76
CA ILE A 279 -10.53 14.12 -30.34
C ILE A 279 -10.47 15.10 -31.53
N ASN A 280 -9.90 14.69 -32.67
CA ASN A 280 -9.90 15.50 -33.89
C ASN A 280 -11.33 15.85 -34.36
N LEU A 281 -12.25 14.90 -34.22
CA LEU A 281 -13.66 15.08 -34.58
C LEU A 281 -14.38 16.03 -33.62
N ALA A 282 -14.15 15.90 -32.31
CA ALA A 282 -14.63 16.83 -31.29
C ALA A 282 -14.16 18.27 -31.54
N ARG A 283 -12.90 18.46 -31.94
CA ARG A 283 -12.37 19.76 -32.43
C ARG A 283 -13.17 20.26 -33.64
N SER A 284 -13.32 19.42 -34.67
CA SER A 284 -13.97 19.78 -35.93
C SER A 284 -15.48 20.08 -35.83
N LYS A 285 -16.11 19.74 -34.70
CA LYS A 285 -17.53 19.95 -34.42
C LYS A 285 -17.81 20.92 -33.26
N GLY A 286 -16.78 21.57 -32.73
CA GLY A 286 -16.95 22.58 -31.68
C GLY A 286 -17.44 22.03 -30.33
N ILE A 287 -17.27 20.73 -30.06
CA ILE A 287 -17.64 20.15 -28.74
C ILE A 287 -16.82 20.83 -27.63
N ALA A 288 -15.56 21.18 -27.95
CA ALA A 288 -14.67 22.01 -27.13
C ALA A 288 -15.28 23.35 -26.66
N SER A 289 -16.13 24.00 -27.47
CA SER A 289 -16.68 25.32 -27.13
C SER A 289 -18.00 25.26 -26.32
N MET A 290 -18.34 24.10 -25.74
CA MET A 290 -19.60 23.90 -24.99
C MET A 290 -19.41 23.66 -23.50
N SER A 291 -18.31 23.01 -23.11
CA SER A 291 -17.91 22.79 -21.72
C SER A 291 -16.40 22.84 -21.66
N SER A 292 -15.83 23.46 -20.63
CA SER A 292 -14.39 23.41 -20.34
C SER A 292 -13.91 22.04 -19.84
N THR A 293 -14.86 21.14 -19.54
CA THR A 293 -14.60 19.98 -18.70
C THR A 293 -15.43 18.77 -19.15
N VAL A 294 -14.78 17.62 -19.29
CA VAL A 294 -15.42 16.33 -19.59
C VAL A 294 -15.08 15.33 -18.48
N CYS A 295 -16.08 14.60 -18.00
CA CYS A 295 -15.87 13.61 -16.95
C CYS A 295 -15.44 12.27 -17.54
N ALA A 296 -14.36 11.72 -16.99
CA ALA A 296 -13.77 10.48 -17.43
C ALA A 296 -13.37 9.57 -16.25
N THR A 297 -13.36 8.26 -16.49
CA THR A 297 -12.84 7.24 -15.58
C THR A 297 -12.06 6.17 -16.35
N GLY A 298 -11.48 5.21 -15.64
CA GLY A 298 -10.58 4.20 -16.18
C GLY A 298 -9.16 4.72 -16.44
N GLY A 299 -8.18 3.82 -16.50
CA GLY A 299 -6.76 4.18 -16.63
C GLY A 299 -6.40 5.03 -17.86
N GLY A 300 -7.21 5.00 -18.93
CA GLY A 300 -7.03 5.86 -20.10
C GLY A 300 -7.34 7.34 -19.85
N ALA A 301 -8.12 7.67 -18.82
CA ALA A 301 -8.41 9.06 -18.46
C ALA A 301 -7.16 9.83 -17.99
N PHE A 302 -6.15 9.13 -17.46
CA PHE A 302 -4.83 9.69 -17.18
C PHE A 302 -3.94 9.72 -18.44
N LYS A 303 -4.04 8.71 -19.30
CA LYS A 303 -3.22 8.59 -20.51
C LYS A 303 -3.49 9.71 -21.53
N PHE A 304 -4.76 10.01 -21.79
CA PHE A 304 -5.17 10.95 -22.83
C PHE A 304 -5.46 12.37 -22.29
N GLU A 305 -5.24 12.63 -21.00
CA GLU A 305 -5.48 13.96 -20.39
C GLU A 305 -4.77 15.09 -21.15
N LYS A 306 -3.50 14.89 -21.50
CA LYS A 306 -2.74 15.85 -22.32
C LYS A 306 -3.30 15.98 -23.73
N ASP A 307 -3.70 14.88 -24.37
CA ASP A 307 -4.34 14.95 -25.69
C ASP A 307 -5.63 15.78 -25.62
N PHE A 308 -6.47 15.63 -24.60
CA PHE A 308 -7.68 16.44 -24.47
C PHE A 308 -7.36 17.93 -24.21
N GLN A 309 -6.36 18.25 -23.40
CA GLN A 309 -5.95 19.65 -23.17
C GLN A 309 -5.30 20.26 -24.41
N ASP A 310 -4.21 19.66 -24.92
CA ASP A 310 -3.38 20.21 -26.01
C ASP A 310 -4.13 20.26 -27.35
N GLN A 311 -5.11 19.37 -27.58
CA GLN A 311 -5.81 19.26 -28.85
C GLN A 311 -7.18 19.93 -28.90
N VAL A 312 -7.91 19.99 -27.79
CA VAL A 312 -9.30 20.51 -27.74
C VAL A 312 -9.58 21.42 -26.55
N ASP A 313 -8.57 21.80 -25.75
CA ASP A 313 -8.69 22.65 -24.56
C ASP A 313 -9.74 22.16 -23.54
N LEU A 314 -9.89 20.84 -23.44
CA LEU A 314 -10.82 20.17 -22.53
C LEU A 314 -10.08 19.57 -21.34
N GLN A 315 -10.43 19.99 -20.13
CA GLN A 315 -9.94 19.36 -18.91
C GLN A 315 -10.69 18.04 -18.63
N LEU A 316 -9.97 16.95 -18.38
CA LEU A 316 -10.58 15.70 -17.93
C LEU A 316 -10.77 15.69 -16.40
N HIS A 317 -12.01 15.76 -15.95
CA HIS A 317 -12.35 15.55 -14.54
C HIS A 317 -12.40 14.04 -14.28
N LYS A 318 -11.38 13.53 -13.57
CA LYS A 318 -11.15 12.11 -13.35
C LYS A 318 -11.86 11.61 -12.09
N PHE A 319 -12.70 10.59 -12.23
CA PHE A 319 -13.34 9.87 -11.11
C PHE A 319 -12.79 8.44 -11.00
N ASP A 320 -12.82 7.86 -9.79
CA ASP A 320 -12.35 6.49 -9.56
C ASP A 320 -13.20 5.45 -10.31
N GLU A 321 -12.55 4.42 -10.84
CA GLU A 321 -13.16 3.39 -11.68
C GLU A 321 -14.13 2.49 -10.90
N LEU A 322 -13.80 2.20 -9.63
CA LEU A 322 -14.58 1.33 -8.75
C LEU A 322 -15.75 2.09 -8.14
N ASP A 323 -15.52 3.33 -7.70
CA ASP A 323 -16.58 4.21 -7.20
C ASP A 323 -17.62 4.48 -8.29
N SER A 324 -17.17 4.77 -9.52
CA SER A 324 -18.05 4.96 -10.68
C SER A 324 -18.80 3.68 -11.05
N LEU A 325 -18.15 2.52 -10.99
CA LEU A 325 -18.77 1.21 -11.24
C LEU A 325 -19.94 0.94 -10.29
N ILE A 326 -19.76 1.14 -8.98
CA ILE A 326 -20.80 0.88 -7.98
C ILE A 326 -21.97 1.86 -8.11
N HIS A 327 -21.70 3.16 -8.28
CA HIS A 327 -22.75 4.15 -8.53
C HIS A 327 -23.55 3.87 -9.81
N GLY A 328 -22.88 3.46 -10.89
CA GLY A 328 -23.53 3.06 -12.15
C GLY A 328 -24.48 1.88 -11.99
N ILE A 329 -24.05 0.81 -11.30
CA ILE A 329 -24.88 -0.36 -11.02
C ILE A 329 -26.14 0.04 -10.23
N HIS A 330 -25.98 0.86 -9.18
CA HIS A 330 -27.10 1.30 -8.35
C HIS A 330 -28.07 2.24 -9.05
N TYR A 331 -27.60 3.05 -10.00
CA TYR A 331 -28.48 3.86 -10.84
C TYR A 331 -29.26 3.01 -11.84
N ILE A 332 -28.61 2.13 -12.60
CA ILE A 332 -29.30 1.36 -13.66
C ILE A 332 -30.35 0.41 -13.06
N GLU A 333 -30.04 -0.32 -11.99
CA GLU A 333 -31.02 -1.16 -11.27
C GLU A 333 -32.24 -0.35 -10.78
N ALA A 334 -32.05 0.90 -10.35
CA ALA A 334 -33.15 1.75 -9.87
C ALA A 334 -34.10 2.23 -10.99
N TYR A 335 -33.66 2.23 -12.25
CA TYR A 335 -34.46 2.63 -13.42
C TYR A 335 -34.83 1.47 -14.35
N ASN A 336 -34.15 0.31 -14.28
CA ASN A 336 -34.45 -0.90 -15.05
C ASN A 336 -34.69 -2.10 -14.11
N THR A 337 -35.95 -2.41 -13.81
CA THR A 337 -36.33 -3.54 -12.95
C THR A 337 -36.11 -4.93 -13.57
N TYR A 338 -35.53 -5.00 -14.78
CA TYR A 338 -35.15 -6.24 -15.46
C TYR A 338 -33.63 -6.31 -15.73
N GLU A 339 -32.84 -5.43 -15.11
CA GLU A 339 -31.39 -5.35 -15.31
C GLU A 339 -30.68 -6.65 -14.90
N CYS A 340 -31.06 -7.23 -13.75
CA CYS A 340 -30.38 -8.40 -13.21
C CYS A 340 -30.99 -9.73 -13.71
N TYR A 341 -30.13 -10.65 -14.14
CA TYR A 341 -30.53 -11.98 -14.59
C TYR A 341 -29.56 -13.09 -14.15
N TYR A 342 -29.99 -14.34 -14.30
CA TYR A 342 -29.19 -15.54 -14.08
C TYR A 342 -29.58 -16.64 -15.09
N PHE A 343 -28.74 -17.66 -15.24
CA PHE A 343 -29.10 -18.86 -16.01
C PHE A 343 -29.70 -19.93 -15.10
N ARG A 344 -30.90 -20.42 -15.45
CA ARG A 344 -31.48 -21.64 -14.89
C ARG A 344 -30.80 -22.86 -15.52
N ASN A 345 -30.85 -24.01 -14.84
CA ASN A 345 -30.31 -25.29 -15.33
C ASN A 345 -28.81 -25.23 -15.72
N ALA A 346 -28.01 -24.39 -15.07
CA ALA A 346 -26.65 -24.07 -15.50
C ALA A 346 -25.69 -25.28 -15.59
N ARG A 347 -26.01 -26.42 -14.95
CA ARG A 347 -25.29 -27.70 -15.11
C ARG A 347 -25.43 -28.32 -16.51
N GLU A 348 -26.41 -27.91 -17.30
CA GLU A 348 -26.67 -28.39 -18.66
C GLU A 348 -26.68 -27.20 -19.65
N PRO A 349 -25.52 -26.83 -20.25
CA PRO A 349 -25.39 -25.60 -21.06
C PRO A 349 -26.35 -25.46 -22.25
N GLU A 350 -26.84 -26.58 -22.80
CA GLU A 350 -27.86 -26.62 -23.87
C GLU A 350 -29.28 -26.29 -23.39
N LYS A 351 -29.56 -26.48 -22.09
CA LYS A 351 -30.85 -26.20 -21.43
C LYS A 351 -30.79 -24.95 -20.54
N ALA A 352 -29.71 -24.17 -20.66
CA ALA A 352 -29.44 -23.02 -19.80
C ALA A 352 -30.27 -21.80 -20.23
N GLU A 353 -31.38 -21.56 -19.53
CA GLU A 353 -32.33 -20.49 -19.84
C GLU A 353 -32.04 -19.20 -19.05
N LYS A 354 -32.03 -18.05 -19.74
CA LYS A 354 -31.92 -16.72 -19.13
C LYS A 354 -33.21 -16.39 -18.36
N ALA A 355 -33.08 -16.04 -17.08
CA ALA A 355 -34.19 -15.68 -16.21
C ALA A 355 -33.89 -14.44 -15.37
N ALA A 356 -34.83 -13.51 -15.28
CA ALA A 356 -34.72 -12.31 -14.45
C ALA A 356 -34.54 -12.64 -12.95
N TYR A 357 -33.90 -11.74 -12.23
CA TYR A 357 -33.64 -11.81 -10.80
C TYR A 357 -34.01 -10.50 -10.10
N ASP A 358 -34.72 -10.58 -8.98
CA ASP A 358 -35.02 -9.42 -8.14
C ASP A 358 -33.75 -9.01 -7.37
N PHE A 359 -33.12 -7.93 -7.81
CA PHE A 359 -31.88 -7.40 -7.25
C PHE A 359 -32.13 -6.14 -6.39
N SER A 360 -33.39 -5.83 -6.06
CA SER A 360 -33.80 -4.65 -5.28
C SER A 360 -33.33 -4.63 -3.82
N GLN A 361 -32.81 -5.75 -3.30
CA GLN A 361 -32.15 -5.84 -1.98
C GLN A 361 -30.82 -6.61 -2.10
N PRO A 362 -29.79 -6.02 -2.74
CA PRO A 362 -28.65 -6.77 -3.24
C PRO A 362 -27.60 -7.12 -2.18
N TYR A 363 -27.54 -6.37 -1.07
CA TYR A 363 -26.43 -6.47 -0.11
C TYR A 363 -26.57 -7.65 0.89
N PRO A 364 -25.46 -8.32 1.28
CA PRO A 364 -24.14 -8.24 0.64
C PRO A 364 -24.12 -8.99 -0.70
N PHE A 365 -23.34 -8.49 -1.66
CA PHE A 365 -23.03 -9.15 -2.93
C PHE A 365 -21.56 -8.95 -3.31
N LEU A 366 -21.06 -9.82 -4.18
CA LEU A 366 -19.73 -9.73 -4.76
C LEU A 366 -19.85 -9.16 -6.18
N VAL A 367 -19.02 -8.18 -6.53
CA VAL A 367 -18.85 -7.69 -7.91
C VAL A 367 -17.56 -8.25 -8.47
N VAL A 368 -17.66 -8.93 -9.61
CA VAL A 368 -16.52 -9.42 -10.40
C VAL A 368 -16.51 -8.66 -11.73
N ASN A 369 -15.73 -7.58 -11.80
CA ASN A 369 -15.59 -6.78 -13.02
C ASN A 369 -14.50 -7.39 -13.91
N ILE A 370 -14.88 -7.81 -15.12
CA ILE A 370 -14.03 -8.48 -16.10
C ILE A 370 -13.82 -7.54 -17.31
N GLY A 371 -12.78 -6.71 -17.20
CA GLY A 371 -12.28 -5.87 -18.28
C GLY A 371 -11.06 -6.50 -18.96
N SER A 372 -10.04 -5.69 -19.24
CA SER A 372 -8.73 -6.19 -19.73
C SER A 372 -8.08 -7.16 -18.74
N GLY A 373 -8.19 -6.86 -17.43
CA GLY A 373 -7.97 -7.77 -16.31
C GLY A 373 -9.25 -7.90 -15.46
N VAL A 374 -9.12 -8.42 -14.24
CA VAL A 374 -10.26 -8.68 -13.33
C VAL A 374 -10.07 -7.98 -11.99
N SER A 375 -11.13 -7.33 -11.49
CA SER A 375 -11.21 -6.80 -10.12
C SER A 375 -12.41 -7.41 -9.39
N VAL A 376 -12.19 -7.80 -8.13
CA VAL A 376 -13.22 -8.44 -7.29
C VAL A 376 -13.46 -7.60 -6.04
N LEU A 377 -14.72 -7.22 -5.80
CA LEU A 377 -15.14 -6.36 -4.70
C LEU A 377 -16.25 -7.03 -3.88
N ALA A 378 -16.17 -6.96 -2.56
CA ALA A 378 -17.29 -7.22 -1.67
C ALA A 378 -18.06 -5.92 -1.42
N VAL A 379 -19.37 -5.92 -1.63
CA VAL A 379 -20.26 -4.76 -1.50
C VAL A 379 -21.26 -5.00 -0.38
N TYR A 380 -21.19 -4.20 0.67
CA TYR A 380 -21.91 -4.36 1.94
C TYR A 380 -23.07 -3.34 2.10
N SER A 381 -22.96 -2.17 1.48
CA SER A 381 -24.00 -1.14 1.36
C SER A 381 -23.68 -0.23 0.15
N PRO A 382 -24.53 0.75 -0.24
CA PRO A 382 -24.21 1.65 -1.36
C PRO A 382 -22.86 2.35 -1.17
N ASP A 383 -22.61 2.82 0.05
CA ASP A 383 -21.44 3.60 0.44
C ASP A 383 -20.36 2.74 1.14
N SER A 384 -20.43 1.41 1.03
CA SER A 384 -19.50 0.51 1.72
C SER A 384 -19.18 -0.72 0.89
N TYR A 385 -18.00 -0.70 0.27
CA TYR A 385 -17.40 -1.80 -0.47
C TYR A 385 -15.90 -1.88 -0.22
N LYS A 386 -15.31 -3.02 -0.56
CA LYS A 386 -13.89 -3.34 -0.38
C LYS A 386 -13.42 -4.12 -1.59
N ARG A 387 -12.35 -3.69 -2.26
CA ARG A 387 -11.64 -4.53 -3.24
C ARG A 387 -10.92 -5.64 -2.48
N ILE A 388 -11.30 -6.90 -2.73
CA ILE A 388 -10.79 -8.07 -1.99
C ILE A 388 -9.79 -8.88 -2.81
N SER A 389 -9.87 -8.82 -4.14
CA SER A 389 -8.98 -9.58 -5.02
C SER A 389 -8.98 -9.01 -6.45
N GLY A 390 -8.23 -9.66 -7.33
CA GLY A 390 -8.19 -9.39 -8.77
C GLY A 390 -7.29 -10.39 -9.48
N SER A 391 -7.27 -10.33 -10.81
CA SER A 391 -6.41 -11.17 -11.65
C SER A 391 -5.96 -10.40 -12.88
N SER A 392 -4.76 -10.68 -13.38
CA SER A 392 -4.34 -10.23 -14.70
C SER A 392 -5.08 -10.96 -15.84
N LEU A 393 -5.61 -12.16 -15.56
CA LEU A 393 -6.27 -13.05 -16.54
C LEU A 393 -7.69 -12.56 -16.87
N GLY A 394 -7.79 -11.50 -17.68
CA GLY A 394 -9.05 -10.97 -18.21
C GLY A 394 -9.13 -11.01 -19.73
N GLY A 395 -10.03 -10.20 -20.31
CA GLY A 395 -10.25 -10.14 -21.75
C GLY A 395 -9.05 -9.67 -22.57
N GLY A 396 -8.13 -8.92 -21.96
CA GLY A 396 -6.87 -8.52 -22.58
C GLY A 396 -5.91 -9.70 -22.75
N THR A 397 -5.86 -10.59 -21.75
CA THR A 397 -5.11 -11.86 -21.85
C THR A 397 -5.74 -12.80 -22.86
N PHE A 398 -7.08 -12.90 -22.90
CA PHE A 398 -7.79 -13.71 -23.89
C PHE A 398 -7.43 -13.28 -25.32
N LEU A 399 -7.62 -11.99 -25.65
CA LEU A 399 -7.30 -11.49 -26.99
C LEU A 399 -5.81 -11.64 -27.30
N GLY A 400 -4.92 -11.25 -26.39
CA GLY A 400 -3.47 -11.36 -26.62
C GLY A 400 -2.98 -12.80 -26.87
N LEU A 401 -3.51 -13.78 -26.14
CA LEU A 401 -3.20 -15.19 -26.38
C LEU A 401 -3.83 -15.70 -27.67
N CYS A 402 -5.08 -15.35 -27.98
CA CYS A 402 -5.70 -15.76 -29.24
C CYS A 402 -5.00 -15.16 -30.46
N SER A 403 -4.54 -13.89 -30.41
CA SER A 403 -3.73 -13.28 -31.47
C SER A 403 -2.44 -14.06 -31.72
N LEU A 404 -1.75 -14.52 -30.67
CA LEU A 404 -0.53 -15.32 -30.77
C LEU A 404 -0.77 -16.77 -31.24
N LEU A 405 -1.90 -17.38 -30.85
CA LEU A 405 -2.21 -18.79 -31.14
C LEU A 405 -2.98 -19.02 -32.44
N THR A 406 -3.72 -18.01 -32.94
CA THR A 406 -4.67 -18.16 -34.05
C THR A 406 -4.50 -17.12 -35.16
N GLY A 407 -3.81 -16.00 -34.87
CA GLY A 407 -3.65 -14.87 -35.77
C GLY A 407 -4.80 -13.85 -35.78
N CYS A 408 -5.83 -14.01 -34.92
CA CYS A 408 -6.95 -13.07 -34.86
C CYS A 408 -6.52 -11.66 -34.40
N ALA A 409 -7.14 -10.63 -34.97
CA ALA A 409 -6.85 -9.23 -34.68
C ALA A 409 -7.90 -8.55 -33.77
N THR A 410 -9.11 -9.11 -33.65
CA THR A 410 -10.21 -8.48 -32.89
C THR A 410 -10.81 -9.40 -31.83
N PHE A 411 -11.47 -8.82 -30.82
CA PHE A 411 -12.13 -9.59 -29.76
C PHE A 411 -13.35 -10.35 -30.30
N GLU A 412 -14.16 -9.69 -31.13
CA GLU A 412 -15.31 -10.30 -31.81
C GLU A 412 -14.89 -11.53 -32.66
N GLU A 413 -13.82 -11.43 -33.46
CA GLU A 413 -13.25 -12.56 -34.22
C GLU A 413 -12.74 -13.70 -33.31
N ALA A 414 -12.06 -13.37 -32.20
CA ALA A 414 -11.60 -14.37 -31.23
C ALA A 414 -12.76 -15.13 -30.58
N ILE A 415 -13.89 -14.46 -30.32
CA ILE A 415 -15.13 -15.10 -29.83
C ILE A 415 -15.81 -15.94 -30.92
N GLU A 416 -15.79 -15.52 -32.19
CA GLU A 416 -16.32 -16.30 -33.31
C GLU A 416 -15.51 -17.59 -33.56
N LEU A 417 -14.18 -17.53 -33.50
CA LEU A 417 -13.32 -18.72 -33.52
C LEU A 417 -13.62 -19.63 -32.31
N ALA A 418 -13.77 -19.05 -31.11
CA ALA A 418 -14.16 -19.80 -29.91
C ALA A 418 -15.63 -20.27 -29.90
N ALA A 419 -16.49 -19.81 -30.81
CA ALA A 419 -17.83 -20.37 -30.99
C ALA A 419 -17.75 -21.72 -31.71
N ASN A 420 -16.95 -21.78 -32.77
CA ASN A 420 -16.82 -22.94 -33.66
C ASN A 420 -15.85 -24.03 -33.15
N GLY A 421 -15.00 -23.72 -32.16
CA GLY A 421 -14.00 -24.64 -31.63
C GLY A 421 -14.45 -25.61 -30.52
N ASP A 422 -13.68 -26.68 -30.37
CA ASP A 422 -13.80 -27.73 -29.34
C ASP A 422 -12.53 -27.78 -28.47
N SER A 423 -12.69 -27.42 -27.19
CA SER A 423 -11.59 -27.39 -26.22
C SER A 423 -11.09 -28.78 -25.83
N THR A 424 -11.86 -29.86 -26.00
CA THR A 424 -11.48 -31.21 -25.53
C THR A 424 -10.29 -31.81 -26.30
N LYS A 425 -10.01 -31.30 -27.50
CA LYS A 425 -8.80 -31.64 -28.28
C LYS A 425 -7.54 -31.05 -27.66
N VAL A 426 -7.64 -29.84 -27.08
CA VAL A 426 -6.51 -29.02 -26.59
C VAL A 426 -6.29 -29.16 -25.08
N ASP A 427 -7.38 -29.15 -24.31
CA ASP A 427 -7.39 -29.39 -22.87
C ASP A 427 -7.37 -30.89 -22.55
N LYS A 428 -6.82 -31.25 -21.38
CA LYS A 428 -6.81 -32.62 -20.88
C LYS A 428 -7.85 -32.77 -19.78
N SER A 429 -8.75 -33.75 -19.94
CA SER A 429 -9.88 -34.01 -19.05
C SER A 429 -9.53 -34.97 -17.90
N VAL A 430 -10.42 -35.10 -16.92
CA VAL A 430 -10.32 -36.13 -15.86
C VAL A 430 -10.34 -37.54 -16.46
N ARG A 431 -11.13 -37.79 -17.51
CA ARG A 431 -11.15 -39.12 -18.17
C ARG A 431 -9.87 -39.45 -18.93
N ASP A 432 -9.14 -38.46 -19.46
CA ASP A 432 -7.81 -38.69 -20.06
C ASP A 432 -6.75 -39.16 -19.03
N ILE A 433 -6.99 -38.95 -17.73
CA ILE A 433 -6.08 -39.33 -16.64
C ILE A 433 -6.52 -40.66 -15.98
N TYR A 434 -7.83 -40.83 -15.76
CA TYR A 434 -8.37 -41.96 -14.96
C TYR A 434 -9.18 -42.99 -15.77
N GLY A 435 -9.38 -42.78 -17.08
CA GLY A 435 -10.16 -43.67 -17.95
C GLY A 435 -11.68 -43.54 -17.81
N GLY A 436 -12.18 -42.58 -17.01
CA GLY A 436 -13.60 -42.37 -16.73
C GLY A 436 -13.81 -41.37 -15.60
N ASP A 437 -14.98 -41.40 -14.98
CA ASP A 437 -15.32 -40.56 -13.82
C ASP A 437 -14.51 -40.94 -12.57
N TYR A 438 -14.00 -39.96 -11.84
CA TYR A 438 -13.24 -40.18 -10.62
C TYR A 438 -14.14 -40.15 -9.38
N SER A 439 -14.95 -41.21 -9.27
CA SER A 439 -16.01 -41.43 -8.26
C SER A 439 -15.58 -41.26 -6.80
N LYS A 440 -14.28 -41.41 -6.47
CA LYS A 440 -13.76 -41.20 -5.10
C LYS A 440 -13.87 -39.75 -4.61
N PHE A 441 -13.95 -38.78 -5.52
CA PHE A 441 -14.09 -37.35 -5.21
C PHE A 441 -15.26 -36.70 -5.97
N SER A 442 -16.20 -37.50 -6.49
CA SER A 442 -17.36 -37.06 -7.28
C SER A 442 -17.02 -36.18 -8.49
N LEU A 443 -15.83 -36.36 -9.10
CA LEU A 443 -15.41 -35.62 -10.29
C LEU A 443 -15.87 -36.36 -11.55
N SER A 444 -16.71 -35.70 -12.36
CA SER A 444 -17.03 -36.15 -13.72
C SER A 444 -15.78 -36.19 -14.60
N GLY A 445 -15.71 -37.18 -15.49
CA GLY A 445 -14.65 -37.36 -16.46
C GLY A 445 -14.52 -36.21 -17.46
N ASP A 446 -15.60 -35.44 -17.71
CA ASP A 446 -15.64 -34.29 -18.62
C ASP A 446 -14.95 -33.04 -18.06
N ILE A 447 -14.65 -33.00 -16.75
CA ILE A 447 -13.99 -31.86 -16.12
C ILE A 447 -12.57 -31.69 -16.69
N VAL A 448 -12.20 -30.47 -17.06
CA VAL A 448 -10.82 -30.13 -17.45
C VAL A 448 -9.90 -30.31 -16.24
N ALA A 449 -8.97 -31.26 -16.33
CA ALA A 449 -7.94 -31.53 -15.32
C ALA A 449 -6.65 -30.75 -15.58
N SER A 450 -6.36 -30.39 -16.84
CA SER A 450 -5.21 -29.57 -17.22
C SER A 450 -5.47 -28.82 -18.53
N SER A 451 -5.64 -27.50 -18.43
CA SER A 451 -5.70 -26.59 -19.57
C SER A 451 -4.49 -26.73 -20.48
N PHE A 452 -4.72 -26.77 -21.80
CA PHE A 452 -3.71 -27.01 -22.85
C PHE A 452 -2.93 -28.34 -22.68
N GLY A 453 -3.34 -29.22 -21.77
CA GLY A 453 -2.61 -30.42 -21.37
C GLY A 453 -2.46 -31.50 -22.46
N ASN A 454 -3.14 -31.38 -23.60
CA ASN A 454 -2.92 -32.22 -24.77
C ASN A 454 -1.81 -31.70 -25.69
N MET A 455 -1.51 -30.40 -25.68
CA MET A 455 -0.51 -29.78 -26.59
C MET A 455 0.94 -30.19 -26.31
N CYS A 456 1.18 -30.91 -25.21
CA CYS A 456 2.45 -31.60 -24.94
C CYS A 456 2.70 -32.80 -25.87
N SER A 457 1.66 -33.41 -26.45
CA SER A 457 1.77 -34.42 -27.52
C SER A 457 1.95 -33.71 -28.87
N GLN A 458 2.82 -34.24 -29.73
CA GLN A 458 2.98 -33.75 -31.10
C GLN A 458 1.73 -34.08 -31.93
N ASP A 459 1.32 -35.35 -31.95
CA ASP A 459 0.16 -35.84 -32.72
C ASP A 459 -1.13 -35.07 -32.41
N LYS A 460 -1.42 -34.79 -31.13
CA LYS A 460 -2.59 -33.97 -30.74
C LYS A 460 -2.43 -32.48 -31.09
N ARG A 461 -1.21 -31.96 -31.17
CA ARG A 461 -0.94 -30.56 -31.57
C ARG A 461 -1.11 -30.37 -33.08
N GLU A 462 -0.74 -31.37 -33.88
CA GLU A 462 -0.94 -31.38 -35.34
C GLU A 462 -2.43 -31.55 -35.73
N GLN A 463 -3.27 -32.03 -34.82
CA GLN A 463 -4.72 -32.21 -35.00
C GLN A 463 -5.58 -31.04 -34.46
N ALA A 464 -5.00 -30.08 -33.75
CA ALA A 464 -5.74 -28.96 -33.16
C ALA A 464 -5.94 -27.82 -34.17
N SER A 465 -7.19 -27.39 -34.36
CA SER A 465 -7.50 -26.22 -35.20
C SER A 465 -7.30 -24.89 -34.46
N ARG A 466 -7.34 -23.77 -35.18
CA ARG A 466 -7.25 -22.43 -34.57
C ARG A 466 -8.47 -22.12 -33.70
N GLU A 467 -9.63 -22.65 -34.09
CA GLU A 467 -10.90 -22.56 -33.41
C GLU A 467 -10.83 -23.31 -32.06
N ASP A 468 -10.28 -24.52 -32.07
CA ASP A 468 -10.05 -25.34 -30.87
C ASP A 468 -9.12 -24.65 -29.87
N LEU A 469 -8.05 -24.00 -30.37
CA LEU A 469 -7.14 -23.21 -29.54
C LEU A 469 -7.84 -22.00 -28.93
N ALA A 470 -8.63 -21.24 -29.70
CA ALA A 470 -9.43 -20.12 -29.19
C ALA A 470 -10.43 -20.58 -28.12
N LYS A 471 -11.09 -21.72 -28.32
CA LYS A 471 -11.98 -22.35 -27.34
C LYS A 471 -11.26 -22.62 -26.02
N ALA A 472 -10.12 -23.30 -26.08
CA ALA A 472 -9.35 -23.66 -24.90
C ALA A 472 -8.81 -22.44 -24.15
N THR A 473 -8.38 -21.37 -24.85
CA THR A 473 -8.01 -20.10 -24.21
C THR A 473 -9.21 -19.49 -23.47
N LEU A 474 -10.40 -19.46 -24.10
CA LEU A 474 -11.61 -18.89 -23.51
C LEU A 474 -12.07 -19.68 -22.27
N VAL A 475 -12.11 -21.02 -22.38
CA VAL A 475 -12.46 -21.94 -21.29
C VAL A 475 -11.47 -21.82 -20.14
N THR A 476 -10.17 -21.80 -20.42
CA THR A 476 -9.10 -21.68 -19.42
C THR A 476 -9.21 -20.38 -18.62
N ILE A 477 -9.38 -19.25 -19.29
CA ILE A 477 -9.52 -17.95 -18.61
C ILE A 477 -10.82 -17.92 -17.80
N THR A 478 -11.95 -18.33 -18.39
CA THR A 478 -13.25 -18.31 -17.72
C THR A 478 -13.27 -19.19 -16.46
N ASN A 479 -12.71 -20.39 -16.52
CA ASN A 479 -12.62 -21.30 -15.37
C ASN A 479 -11.74 -20.75 -14.23
N ASN A 480 -10.68 -20.01 -14.56
CA ASN A 480 -9.85 -19.32 -13.56
C ASN A 480 -10.60 -18.15 -12.91
N ILE A 481 -11.30 -17.34 -13.71
CA ILE A 481 -12.16 -16.24 -13.20
C ILE A 481 -13.22 -16.79 -12.24
N GLY A 482 -13.93 -17.85 -12.65
CA GLY A 482 -14.91 -18.53 -11.79
C GLY A 482 -14.28 -19.07 -10.51
N SER A 483 -13.13 -19.75 -10.59
CA SER A 483 -12.43 -20.28 -9.41
C SER A 483 -12.04 -19.19 -8.41
N ILE A 484 -11.52 -18.05 -8.90
CA ILE A 484 -11.18 -16.89 -8.06
C ILE A 484 -12.45 -16.29 -7.44
N ALA A 485 -13.49 -16.07 -8.23
CA ALA A 485 -14.77 -15.54 -7.75
C ALA A 485 -15.38 -16.43 -6.65
N LYS A 486 -15.34 -17.75 -6.81
CA LYS A 486 -15.79 -18.73 -5.81
C LYS A 486 -15.01 -18.61 -4.49
N MET A 487 -13.67 -18.61 -4.56
CA MET A 487 -12.83 -18.50 -3.36
C MET A 487 -13.07 -17.18 -2.62
N CYS A 488 -13.22 -16.09 -3.38
CA CYS A 488 -13.55 -14.77 -2.85
C CYS A 488 -14.92 -14.74 -2.15
N ALA A 489 -15.96 -15.27 -2.81
CA ALA A 489 -17.31 -15.38 -2.27
C ALA A 489 -17.36 -16.22 -0.97
N MET A 490 -16.67 -17.36 -0.95
CA MET A 490 -16.53 -18.21 0.24
C MET A 490 -15.73 -17.52 1.37
N SER A 491 -14.72 -16.71 1.05
CA SER A 491 -13.87 -16.03 2.04
C SER A 491 -14.55 -14.87 2.76
N GLU A 492 -15.43 -14.12 2.10
CA GLU A 492 -16.19 -13.01 2.70
C GLU A 492 -17.62 -13.43 3.12
N GLY A 493 -18.02 -14.69 2.87
CA GLY A 493 -19.31 -15.25 3.28
C GLY A 493 -20.51 -14.77 2.45
N VAL A 494 -20.34 -14.61 1.15
CA VAL A 494 -21.31 -13.97 0.24
C VAL A 494 -21.86 -14.94 -0.80
N GLU A 495 -23.17 -15.15 -0.82
CA GLU A 495 -23.85 -16.11 -1.72
C GLU A 495 -24.11 -15.58 -3.15
N ARG A 496 -24.16 -14.25 -3.31
CA ARG A 496 -24.51 -13.59 -4.59
C ARG A 496 -23.26 -13.05 -5.27
N VAL A 497 -22.97 -13.54 -6.48
CA VAL A 497 -21.81 -13.11 -7.27
C VAL A 497 -22.30 -12.51 -8.58
N VAL A 498 -22.19 -11.19 -8.69
CA VAL A 498 -22.55 -10.40 -9.89
C VAL A 498 -21.30 -10.26 -10.76
N PHE A 499 -21.34 -10.85 -11.95
CA PHE A 499 -20.30 -10.70 -12.96
C PHE A 499 -20.68 -9.56 -13.92
N VAL A 500 -19.75 -8.64 -14.14
CA VAL A 500 -19.89 -7.46 -15.02
C VAL A 500 -18.63 -7.28 -15.86
N GLY A 501 -18.61 -6.30 -16.77
CA GLY A 501 -17.46 -5.97 -17.60
C GLY A 501 -17.54 -6.57 -19.02
N ASN A 502 -16.97 -5.83 -19.97
CA ASN A 502 -17.16 -6.04 -21.41
C ASN A 502 -16.64 -7.40 -21.93
N PHE A 503 -15.88 -8.19 -21.15
CA PHE A 503 -15.49 -9.56 -21.56
C PHE A 503 -16.68 -10.51 -21.73
N LEU A 504 -17.78 -10.26 -21.01
CA LEU A 504 -19.01 -11.07 -21.07
C LEU A 504 -19.90 -10.71 -22.27
N ARG A 505 -19.64 -9.56 -22.90
CA ARG A 505 -20.47 -8.99 -23.95
C ARG A 505 -20.39 -9.82 -25.23
N VAL A 506 -21.55 -10.22 -25.77
CA VAL A 506 -21.70 -11.18 -26.89
C VAL A 506 -21.13 -12.59 -26.57
N ASN A 507 -20.62 -12.81 -25.36
CA ASN A 507 -19.87 -14.00 -24.98
C ASN A 507 -20.75 -14.94 -24.13
N GLU A 508 -21.78 -15.51 -24.76
CA GLU A 508 -22.66 -16.50 -24.13
C GLU A 508 -21.88 -17.71 -23.58
N ILE A 509 -20.74 -18.03 -24.17
CA ILE A 509 -19.88 -19.15 -23.77
C ILE A 509 -19.33 -18.90 -22.37
N SER A 510 -18.68 -17.75 -22.13
CA SER A 510 -18.21 -17.42 -20.78
C SER A 510 -19.35 -17.18 -19.79
N LEU A 511 -20.47 -16.58 -20.22
CA LEU A 511 -21.66 -16.42 -19.37
C LEU A 511 -22.18 -17.77 -18.85
N LYS A 512 -22.39 -18.75 -19.75
CA LYS A 512 -22.85 -20.11 -19.39
C LYS A 512 -21.80 -20.88 -18.60
N LEU A 513 -20.50 -20.75 -18.93
CA LEU A 513 -19.41 -21.37 -18.18
C LEU A 513 -19.26 -20.81 -16.75
N LEU A 514 -19.43 -19.49 -16.53
CA LEU A 514 -19.43 -18.91 -15.18
C LEU A 514 -20.65 -19.36 -14.37
N ALA A 515 -21.82 -19.43 -14.99
CA ALA A 515 -23.02 -19.97 -14.34
C ALA A 515 -22.85 -21.44 -13.97
N TYR A 516 -22.35 -22.27 -14.90
CA TYR A 516 -21.98 -23.67 -14.66
C TYR A 516 -20.97 -23.78 -13.50
N ALA A 517 -19.88 -23.00 -13.54
CA ALA A 517 -18.81 -23.07 -12.55
C ALA A 517 -19.29 -22.67 -11.15
N MET A 518 -20.14 -21.64 -11.02
CA MET A 518 -20.70 -21.28 -9.72
C MET A 518 -21.60 -22.38 -9.18
N ASP A 519 -22.58 -22.84 -9.97
CA ASP A 519 -23.57 -23.82 -9.53
C ASP A 519 -22.94 -25.20 -9.25
N PHE A 520 -22.06 -25.69 -10.13
CA PHE A 520 -21.38 -26.97 -9.98
C PHE A 520 -20.42 -26.97 -8.78
N TRP A 521 -19.51 -25.99 -8.68
CA TRP A 521 -18.48 -26.03 -7.63
C TRP A 521 -19.01 -25.63 -6.23
N SER A 522 -20.17 -24.99 -6.13
CA SER A 522 -20.81 -24.64 -4.85
C SER A 522 -21.98 -25.56 -4.45
N ASP A 523 -22.30 -26.55 -5.29
CA ASP A 523 -23.53 -27.35 -5.25
C ASP A 523 -24.81 -26.49 -5.11
N GLY A 524 -24.88 -25.41 -5.89
CA GLY A 524 -26.00 -24.47 -5.93
C GLY A 524 -26.03 -23.39 -4.84
N ALA A 525 -25.06 -23.38 -3.91
CA ALA A 525 -25.01 -22.41 -2.80
C ALA A 525 -24.54 -21.00 -3.22
N LEU A 526 -23.76 -20.88 -4.31
CA LEU A 526 -23.36 -19.59 -4.90
C LEU A 526 -24.12 -19.35 -6.19
N LYS A 527 -24.76 -18.18 -6.28
CA LYS A 527 -25.53 -17.78 -7.46
C LYS A 527 -24.75 -16.79 -8.33
N ALA A 528 -24.44 -17.22 -9.56
CA ALA A 528 -24.01 -16.33 -10.62
C ALA A 528 -25.16 -15.42 -11.05
N LEU A 529 -24.93 -14.12 -10.99
CA LEU A 529 -25.80 -13.04 -11.46
C LEU A 529 -25.06 -12.25 -12.53
N PHE A 530 -25.81 -11.69 -13.48
CA PHE A 530 -25.31 -10.89 -14.59
C PHE A 530 -26.25 -9.70 -14.79
N LEU A 531 -25.74 -8.64 -15.41
CA LEU A 531 -26.49 -7.41 -15.68
C LEU A 531 -26.46 -7.11 -17.19
N GLU A 532 -27.48 -6.45 -17.75
CA GLU A 532 -27.61 -6.18 -19.20
C GLU A 532 -26.73 -5.03 -19.71
N HIS A 533 -26.29 -4.11 -18.84
CA HIS A 533 -25.43 -2.97 -19.19
C HIS A 533 -23.96 -3.22 -18.78
N GLU A 534 -23.47 -4.47 -18.90
CA GLU A 534 -22.24 -4.93 -18.23
C GLU A 534 -20.98 -4.12 -18.58
N GLY A 535 -20.92 -3.53 -19.77
CA GLY A 535 -19.82 -2.69 -20.22
C GLY A 535 -19.89 -1.19 -19.84
N TYR A 536 -20.98 -0.70 -19.24
CA TYR A 536 -21.29 0.75 -19.20
C TYR A 536 -21.37 1.42 -17.82
N PHE A 537 -21.47 0.66 -16.73
CA PHE A 537 -21.66 1.21 -15.38
C PHE A 537 -20.66 2.30 -14.99
N GLY A 538 -19.36 2.12 -15.27
CA GLY A 538 -18.34 3.14 -14.97
C GLY A 538 -18.59 4.48 -15.67
N ALA A 539 -19.03 4.46 -16.93
CA ALA A 539 -19.38 5.68 -17.67
C ALA A 539 -20.68 6.34 -17.14
N VAL A 540 -21.63 5.54 -16.62
CA VAL A 540 -22.85 6.05 -15.97
C VAL A 540 -22.54 6.68 -14.61
N GLY A 541 -21.76 6.03 -13.74
CA GLY A 541 -21.34 6.62 -12.47
C GLY A 541 -20.57 7.92 -12.66
N CYS A 542 -19.66 7.95 -13.62
CA CYS A 542 -18.90 9.13 -14.03
C CYS A 542 -19.81 10.32 -14.44
N LEU A 543 -20.91 10.05 -15.16
CA LEU A 543 -21.94 11.06 -15.50
C LEU A 543 -22.73 11.55 -14.27
N LEU A 544 -22.93 10.69 -13.27
CA LEU A 544 -23.68 11.03 -12.05
C LEU A 544 -22.86 11.83 -11.05
N GLU A 545 -21.56 11.55 -10.90
CA GLU A 545 -20.66 12.34 -10.06
C GLU A 545 -20.53 13.79 -10.56
N LEU A 546 -20.52 14.01 -11.88
CA LEU A 546 -20.58 15.35 -12.49
C LEU A 546 -21.80 16.16 -12.02
N MET A 547 -22.94 15.50 -11.77
CA MET A 547 -24.15 16.18 -11.28
C MET A 547 -24.06 16.52 -9.78
N LYS A 548 -23.26 15.76 -9.00
CA LYS A 548 -23.02 16.07 -7.58
C LYS A 548 -22.08 17.26 -7.39
N THR A 549 -21.05 17.39 -8.23
CA THR A 549 -20.02 18.45 -8.08
C THR A 549 -20.53 19.85 -8.40
N GLY A 550 -21.67 19.99 -9.11
CA GLY A 550 -22.32 21.28 -9.35
C GLY A 550 -23.09 21.86 -8.15
N THR A 551 -23.46 21.06 -7.16
CA THR A 551 -24.39 21.47 -6.09
C THR A 551 -23.74 21.53 -4.70
N HIS A 552 -23.37 22.74 -4.27
CA HIS A 552 -23.13 23.01 -2.84
C HIS A 552 -24.46 23.29 -2.12
N GLU A 553 -24.76 22.44 -1.13
CA GLU A 553 -25.92 22.44 -0.23
C GLU A 553 -27.30 22.07 -0.82
N ASN A 554 -28.06 21.29 -0.03
CA ASN A 554 -29.51 20.98 -0.18
C ASN A 554 -29.98 20.23 -1.45
N MET A 555 -29.73 18.92 -1.52
CA MET A 555 -30.54 18.02 -2.37
C MET A 555 -31.96 17.85 -1.78
N PRO A 556 -33.05 18.13 -2.52
CA PRO A 556 -34.40 17.75 -2.12
C PRO A 556 -34.56 16.23 -2.19
N THR A 557 -35.14 15.60 -1.16
CA THR A 557 -35.28 14.14 -1.09
C THR A 557 -36.40 13.61 -2.02
N CYS A 558 -36.08 13.46 -3.31
CA CYS A 558 -37.00 12.94 -4.33
C CYS A 558 -37.19 11.41 -4.31
N PHE A 559 -36.46 10.67 -3.47
CA PHE A 559 -36.79 9.28 -3.15
C PHE A 559 -38.18 9.19 -2.51
N HIS A 560 -39.09 8.44 -3.14
CA HIS A 560 -40.51 8.32 -2.74
C HIS A 560 -40.70 7.46 -1.46
N ARG A 561 -40.26 7.99 -0.31
CA ARG A 561 -40.09 7.32 0.99
C ARG A 561 -41.38 6.83 1.69
N LYS A 562 -42.53 6.78 1.01
CA LYS A 562 -43.86 6.55 1.62
C LYS A 562 -44.47 5.15 1.48
N GLN A 563 -43.94 4.26 0.63
CA GLN A 563 -44.43 2.88 0.54
C GLN A 563 -43.52 1.83 1.20
N VAL A 564 -42.20 2.05 1.23
CA VAL A 564 -41.21 1.02 1.64
C VAL A 564 -41.16 0.83 3.17
N ASP A 565 -41.07 1.92 3.95
CA ASP A 565 -40.92 1.89 5.44
C ASP A 565 -42.07 1.12 6.14
N ARG A 566 -43.27 1.09 5.54
CA ARG A 566 -44.44 0.40 6.08
C ARG A 566 -44.31 -1.14 6.08
N LYS A 567 -43.50 -1.73 5.18
CA LYS A 567 -43.16 -3.17 5.22
C LYS A 567 -42.02 -3.47 6.20
N TRP A 568 -40.95 -2.66 6.19
CA TRP A 568 -39.75 -2.89 7.02
C TRP A 568 -40.04 -2.92 8.52
N ARG A 569 -40.87 -2.00 9.03
CA ARG A 569 -41.23 -1.98 10.46
C ARG A 569 -42.05 -3.21 10.90
N GLN A 570 -42.68 -3.91 9.98
CA GLN A 570 -43.62 -5.00 10.29
C GLN A 570 -42.97 -6.40 10.30
N HIS A 571 -41.71 -6.54 9.87
CA HIS A 571 -40.98 -7.82 9.92
C HIS A 571 -40.02 -7.96 11.12
N ARG A 572 -39.56 -6.86 11.75
CA ARG A 572 -38.71 -6.92 12.97
C ARG A 572 -39.45 -7.35 14.25
N ILE A 573 -40.74 -7.70 14.17
CA ILE A 573 -41.53 -8.23 15.30
C ILE A 573 -42.18 -9.58 14.93
N LYS A 574 -41.37 -10.53 14.42
CA LYS A 574 -41.82 -11.94 14.31
C LYS A 574 -40.77 -13.04 14.41
N VAL A 575 -39.47 -12.71 14.47
CA VAL A 575 -38.39 -13.71 14.67
C VAL A 575 -37.46 -13.25 15.80
N ILE A 576 -37.93 -13.44 17.04
CA ILE A 576 -37.20 -13.81 18.27
C ILE A 576 -38.29 -14.21 19.25
N GLY A 577 -38.22 -15.43 19.78
CA GLY A 577 -39.20 -15.94 20.74
C GLY A 577 -38.53 -16.88 21.73
N ARG A 578 -38.65 -16.55 23.02
CA ARG A 578 -38.04 -17.25 24.19
C ARG A 578 -36.52 -17.00 24.27
N ASN A 579 -35.93 -16.55 25.39
CA ASN A 579 -36.43 -16.33 26.76
C ASN A 579 -35.84 -15.05 27.41
N HIS A 580 -36.41 -14.65 28.56
CA HIS A 580 -36.00 -13.67 29.59
C HIS A 580 -34.62 -12.97 29.46
N SER A 581 -34.45 -11.66 29.70
CA SER A 581 -34.92 -10.94 30.91
C SER A 581 -35.08 -9.41 30.73
N ARG A 582 -35.72 -8.74 31.71
CA ARG A 582 -35.90 -7.27 31.76
C ARG A 582 -34.61 -6.51 32.15
N VAL A 583 -34.32 -5.41 31.45
CA VAL A 583 -33.79 -4.15 32.04
C VAL A 583 -34.50 -2.98 31.34
N ASN A 584 -34.67 -1.85 32.02
CA ASN A 584 -35.44 -0.69 31.56
C ASN A 584 -34.54 0.57 31.55
N VAL A 585 -34.52 1.34 30.45
CA VAL A 585 -33.90 2.68 30.39
C VAL A 585 -34.83 3.59 29.59
N GLY A 586 -35.07 4.81 30.09
CA GLY A 586 -36.10 5.71 29.58
C GLY A 586 -35.69 6.61 28.42
N ALA A 587 -36.66 7.38 27.92
CA ALA A 587 -36.45 8.39 26.89
C ALA A 587 -35.75 9.65 27.44
N ILE A 588 -35.08 10.39 26.55
CA ILE A 588 -34.61 11.77 26.74
C ILE A 588 -34.99 12.55 25.47
N ASP A 589 -35.47 13.78 25.62
CA ASP A 589 -36.13 14.55 24.57
C ASP A 589 -35.20 15.18 23.51
N HIS A 590 -35.69 15.23 22.27
CA HIS A 590 -35.09 15.95 21.16
C HIS A 590 -35.53 17.43 21.14
N HIS A 591 -35.02 18.29 22.04
CA HIS A 591 -35.24 19.74 21.86
C HIS A 591 -34.25 20.75 22.50
N GLU A 592 -32.94 20.48 22.53
CA GLU A 592 -31.94 21.54 22.81
C GLU A 592 -30.66 21.38 21.98
N LEU A 593 -29.95 22.51 21.73
CA LEU A 593 -28.74 22.69 20.88
C LEU A 593 -28.92 22.99 19.37
N CYS A 594 -29.86 23.86 19.01
CA CYS A 594 -29.66 24.73 17.83
C CYS A 594 -28.94 26.02 18.28
N GLY A 595 -27.60 26.03 18.24
CA GLY A 595 -26.84 27.20 18.70
C GLY A 595 -25.32 27.11 18.54
N ARG A 596 -24.78 27.90 17.60
CA ARG A 596 -23.34 28.15 17.37
C ARG A 596 -22.46 26.92 17.07
N LEU A 597 -22.47 26.49 15.81
CA LEU A 597 -21.26 26.02 15.16
C LEU A 597 -20.79 27.07 14.15
N ARG A 598 -19.68 27.77 14.47
CA ARG A 598 -18.75 28.20 13.42
C ARG A 598 -17.98 26.95 12.98
N PRO A 599 -17.61 26.79 11.70
CA PRO A 599 -16.72 25.69 11.32
C PRO A 599 -15.38 25.85 12.03
N LYS A 600 -15.09 24.96 12.98
CA LYS A 600 -13.72 24.61 13.30
C LYS A 600 -13.28 23.62 12.23
N MET A 601 -12.28 23.98 11.44
CA MET A 601 -11.55 23.01 10.63
C MET A 601 -10.89 22.00 11.58
N SER A 602 -11.41 20.78 11.63
CA SER A 602 -10.65 19.61 12.05
C SER A 602 -9.84 19.14 10.85
N ILE A 603 -8.57 19.48 10.83
CA ILE A 603 -7.60 18.90 9.89
C ILE A 603 -7.44 17.43 10.30
N ASP A 604 -7.63 16.48 9.39
CA ASP A 604 -7.15 15.12 9.60
C ASP A 604 -5.61 15.15 9.57
N GLU A 605 -4.99 14.96 10.74
CA GLU A 605 -3.53 15.03 10.87
C GLU A 605 -2.85 13.88 10.13
N SER A 606 -1.84 14.21 9.32
CA SER A 606 -1.04 13.21 8.59
C SER A 606 -0.35 12.22 9.54
N SER A 607 -0.07 11.01 9.05
CA SER A 607 0.75 10.04 9.77
C SER A 607 2.15 10.60 10.10
N ALA A 608 2.69 11.44 9.22
CA ALA A 608 3.95 12.17 9.43
C ALA A 608 3.84 13.14 10.63
N ASP A 609 2.83 14.02 10.63
CA ASP A 609 2.56 14.96 11.73
C ASP A 609 2.46 14.22 13.07
N ARG A 610 1.75 13.10 13.10
CA ARG A 610 1.61 12.23 14.28
C ARG A 610 2.94 11.60 14.72
N ASN A 611 3.82 11.24 13.80
CA ASN A 611 5.18 10.79 14.11
C ASN A 611 6.01 11.93 14.74
N VAL A 612 5.91 13.16 14.22
CA VAL A 612 6.56 14.36 14.79
C VAL A 612 6.06 14.62 16.21
N GLN A 613 4.76 14.53 16.49
CA GLN A 613 4.22 14.66 17.86
C GLN A 613 4.72 13.55 18.79
N ILE A 614 4.81 12.30 18.31
CA ILE A 614 5.40 11.17 19.05
C ILE A 614 6.88 11.43 19.39
N TRP A 615 7.66 11.99 18.47
CA TRP A 615 9.06 12.38 18.74
C TRP A 615 9.16 13.51 19.76
N LYS A 616 8.33 14.56 19.68
CA LYS A 616 8.29 15.64 20.68
C LYS A 616 8.00 15.09 22.08
N VAL A 617 7.02 14.19 22.21
CA VAL A 617 6.71 13.55 23.51
C VAL A 617 7.84 12.63 24.00
N LYS A 618 8.51 11.88 23.12
CA LYS A 618 9.73 11.11 23.49
C LYS A 618 10.85 12.01 24.02
N LYS A 619 11.16 13.11 23.32
CA LYS A 619 12.20 14.08 23.74
C LYS A 619 11.83 14.73 25.08
N LEU A 620 10.56 15.11 25.25
CA LEU A 620 10.04 15.66 26.48
C LEU A 620 10.20 14.69 27.67
N ILE A 621 9.79 13.43 27.52
CA ILE A 621 9.98 12.39 28.54
C ILE A 621 11.46 12.24 28.93
N LYS A 622 12.37 12.17 27.95
CA LYS A 622 13.82 12.08 28.21
C LYS A 622 14.33 13.24 29.07
N SER A 623 13.82 14.46 28.84
CA SER A 623 14.15 15.63 29.67
C SER A 623 13.53 15.59 31.08
N LEU A 624 12.29 15.12 31.21
CA LEU A 624 11.58 14.98 32.49
C LEU A 624 12.17 13.85 33.37
N GLU A 625 12.66 12.76 32.77
CA GLU A 625 13.31 11.65 33.47
C GLU A 625 14.73 11.97 33.90
N ALA A 626 15.44 12.84 33.18
CA ALA A 626 16.74 13.38 33.58
C ALA A 626 16.61 14.42 34.71
N ALA A 627 15.52 15.21 34.72
CA ALA A 627 15.27 16.23 35.72
C ALA A 627 15.19 15.69 37.17
N ARG A 628 15.95 16.31 38.09
CA ARG A 628 15.89 16.04 39.54
C ARG A 628 15.68 17.34 40.31
N GLY A 629 14.80 17.27 41.32
CA GLY A 629 14.51 18.37 42.23
C GLY A 629 15.10 18.14 43.62
N ASN A 630 15.44 19.23 44.31
CA ASN A 630 15.90 19.18 45.70
C ASN A 630 14.70 18.98 46.64
N GLY A 631 14.45 17.73 47.04
CA GLY A 631 13.33 17.36 47.90
C GLY A 631 12.01 17.19 47.13
N THR A 632 10.90 17.02 47.87
CA THR A 632 9.58 16.69 47.29
C THR A 632 8.91 17.94 46.71
N SER A 633 9.36 18.39 45.54
CA SER A 633 8.88 19.63 44.89
C SER A 633 8.54 19.48 43.41
N MET A 634 8.60 18.26 42.87
CA MET A 634 8.29 17.92 41.49
C MET A 634 6.87 17.37 41.42
N ILE A 635 5.92 18.17 40.92
CA ILE A 635 4.52 17.78 40.75
C ILE A 635 4.31 17.19 39.36
N SER A 636 3.73 15.99 39.32
CA SER A 636 3.27 15.30 38.12
C SER A 636 1.75 15.16 38.19
N LEU A 637 1.02 15.91 37.35
CA LEU A 637 -0.43 15.94 37.33
C LEU A 637 -0.94 15.52 35.95
N ILE A 638 -1.79 14.49 35.91
CA ILE A 638 -2.41 13.96 34.69
C ILE A 638 -3.91 13.86 34.92
N ILE A 639 -4.67 14.53 34.06
CA ILE A 639 -6.12 14.66 34.13
C ILE A 639 -6.72 13.93 32.92
N PRO A 640 -7.53 12.87 33.11
CA PRO A 640 -8.12 12.14 32.01
C PRO A 640 -9.23 12.96 31.33
N PRO A 641 -9.51 12.72 30.04
CA PRO A 641 -10.57 13.44 29.35
C PRO A 641 -11.93 13.16 29.99
N LYS A 642 -12.83 14.14 29.91
CA LYS A 642 -14.16 14.20 30.57
C LYS A 642 -14.16 14.44 32.08
N ASP A 643 -13.02 14.45 32.78
CA ASP A 643 -12.97 14.92 34.18
C ASP A 643 -13.14 16.45 34.27
N GLN A 644 -13.39 16.97 35.47
CA GLN A 644 -13.66 18.40 35.69
C GLN A 644 -12.48 19.14 36.30
N ILE A 645 -12.08 20.25 35.67
CA ILE A 645 -11.02 21.15 36.18
C ILE A 645 -11.35 21.69 37.58
N SER A 646 -12.63 21.91 37.89
CA SER A 646 -13.10 22.32 39.22
C SER A 646 -12.71 21.32 40.33
N ARG A 647 -12.83 20.01 40.06
CA ARG A 647 -12.44 18.93 40.98
C ARG A 647 -10.93 18.94 41.24
N VAL A 648 -10.13 19.06 40.19
CA VAL A 648 -8.67 19.10 40.29
C VAL A 648 -8.19 20.38 40.97
N SER A 649 -8.79 21.53 40.64
CA SER A 649 -8.48 22.80 41.29
C SER A 649 -8.87 22.84 42.77
N LYS A 650 -9.90 22.07 43.19
CA LYS A 650 -10.20 21.89 44.62
C LYS A 650 -9.14 21.01 45.29
N MET A 651 -8.81 19.86 44.71
CA MET A 651 -7.77 18.96 45.23
C MET A 651 -6.44 19.71 45.44
N LEU A 652 -6.01 20.52 44.46
CA LEU A 652 -4.81 21.36 44.58
C LEU A 652 -4.89 22.44 45.66
N ALA A 653 -6.09 22.85 46.11
CA ALA A 653 -6.28 23.78 47.23
C ALA A 653 -6.25 23.05 48.58
N ASP A 654 -6.87 21.87 48.67
CA ASP A 654 -6.83 20.99 49.84
C ASP A 654 -5.37 20.52 50.11
N GLU A 655 -4.62 20.22 49.04
CA GLU A 655 -3.19 19.91 49.06
C GLU A 655 -2.32 21.11 49.48
N PHE A 656 -2.61 22.32 49.00
CA PHE A 656 -1.92 23.54 49.42
C PHE A 656 -2.10 23.79 50.93
N GLY A 657 -3.32 23.60 51.45
CA GLY A 657 -3.60 23.66 52.89
C GLY A 657 -2.90 22.57 53.70
N THR A 658 -2.74 21.38 53.12
CA THR A 658 -1.99 20.28 53.77
C THR A 658 -0.50 20.59 53.82
N ALA A 659 0.07 21.05 52.71
CA ALA A 659 1.48 21.42 52.56
C ALA A 659 1.92 22.57 53.50
N SER A 660 1.02 23.46 53.92
CA SER A 660 1.37 24.53 54.87
C SER A 660 1.85 23.99 56.23
N ASN A 661 1.50 22.75 56.58
CA ASN A 661 1.91 22.10 57.83
C ASN A 661 3.32 21.48 57.80
N ILE A 662 4.00 21.49 56.64
CA ILE A 662 5.36 20.94 56.50
C ILE A 662 6.34 21.71 57.42
N LYS A 663 7.03 20.99 58.30
CA LYS A 663 7.92 21.59 59.32
C LYS A 663 9.19 22.22 58.73
N SER A 664 9.76 21.64 57.68
CA SER A 664 10.94 22.18 56.99
C SER A 664 10.57 23.45 56.22
N ARG A 665 11.15 24.60 56.58
CA ARG A 665 10.89 25.90 55.92
C ARG A 665 11.17 25.85 54.43
N VAL A 666 12.28 25.22 54.02
CA VAL A 666 12.69 25.12 52.61
C VAL A 666 11.71 24.24 51.83
N ASN A 667 11.51 22.99 52.25
CA ASN A 667 10.62 22.06 51.55
C ASN A 667 9.18 22.60 51.48
N ARG A 668 8.69 23.25 52.55
CA ARG A 668 7.37 23.90 52.55
C ARG A 668 7.26 24.99 51.48
N LEU A 669 8.26 25.87 51.36
CA LEU A 669 8.24 26.94 50.35
C LEU A 669 8.32 26.36 48.92
N SER A 670 9.12 25.32 48.69
CA SER A 670 9.21 24.65 47.39
C SER A 670 7.88 23.97 47.01
N VAL A 671 7.25 23.21 47.92
CA VAL A 671 5.94 22.55 47.68
C VAL A 671 4.85 23.59 47.39
N LEU A 672 4.70 24.61 48.25
CA LEU A 672 3.69 25.65 48.06
C LEU A 672 3.92 26.43 46.75
N GLY A 673 5.18 26.69 46.38
CA GLY A 673 5.54 27.31 45.11
C GLY A 673 5.17 26.44 43.89
N ALA A 674 5.44 25.13 43.95
CA ALA A 674 5.07 24.19 42.90
C ALA A 674 3.54 24.10 42.75
N ILE A 675 2.79 23.90 43.84
CA ILE A 675 1.31 23.85 43.81
C ILE A 675 0.73 25.15 43.26
N THR A 676 1.27 26.31 43.66
CA THR A 676 0.84 27.62 43.14
C THR A 676 1.05 27.71 41.62
N SER A 677 2.17 27.17 41.11
CA SER A 677 2.49 27.17 39.69
C SER A 677 1.51 26.28 38.90
N VAL A 678 1.20 25.07 39.41
CA VAL A 678 0.18 24.18 38.82
C VAL A 678 -1.19 24.86 38.80
N GLN A 679 -1.61 25.49 39.90
CA GLN A 679 -2.87 26.25 39.96
C GLN A 679 -2.91 27.41 38.96
N GLN A 680 -1.78 28.07 38.69
CA GLN A 680 -1.66 29.15 37.68
C GLN A 680 -1.65 28.63 36.23
N ARG A 681 -1.23 27.38 35.98
CA ARG A 681 -1.37 26.72 34.67
C ARG A 681 -2.78 26.20 34.44
N LEU A 682 -3.35 25.51 35.43
CA LEU A 682 -4.70 24.95 35.36
C LEU A 682 -5.77 26.02 35.09
N LYS A 683 -5.56 27.27 35.56
CA LYS A 683 -6.42 28.43 35.26
C LYS A 683 -6.45 28.86 33.78
N LEU A 684 -5.51 28.46 32.95
CA LEU A 684 -5.57 28.72 31.50
C LEU A 684 -6.65 27.87 30.80
N TYR A 685 -6.98 26.71 31.36
CA TYR A 685 -7.87 25.73 30.75
C TYR A 685 -9.29 25.87 31.32
N THR A 686 -10.27 26.18 30.47
CA THR A 686 -11.68 26.30 30.88
C THR A 686 -12.37 24.93 31.02
N LYS A 687 -11.89 23.92 30.28
CA LYS A 687 -12.30 22.50 30.33
C LYS A 687 -11.08 21.64 30.04
N VAL A 688 -11.09 20.37 30.47
CA VAL A 688 -10.06 19.40 30.08
C VAL A 688 -10.14 19.19 28.56
N PRO A 689 -9.02 19.22 27.81
CA PRO A 689 -8.98 18.94 26.38
C PRO A 689 -9.44 17.50 26.04
N PRO A 690 -9.85 17.21 24.78
CA PRO A 690 -10.44 15.93 24.38
C PRO A 690 -9.56 14.69 24.62
N ASN A 691 -8.22 14.83 24.63
CA ASN A 691 -7.29 13.75 24.95
C ASN A 691 -6.85 13.72 26.43
N GLY A 692 -7.26 14.70 27.23
CA GLY A 692 -6.79 14.90 28.61
C GLY A 692 -5.85 16.10 28.75
N LEU A 693 -5.28 16.29 29.93
CA LEU A 693 -4.29 17.35 30.21
C LEU A 693 -3.15 16.80 31.06
N VAL A 694 -1.92 17.11 30.68
CA VAL A 694 -0.70 16.75 31.40
C VAL A 694 -0.01 18.03 31.86
N ILE A 695 0.34 18.11 33.14
CA ILE A 695 1.05 19.25 33.75
C ILE A 695 2.22 18.73 34.60
N TYR A 696 3.43 19.19 34.29
CA TYR A 696 4.64 19.00 35.09
C TYR A 696 5.13 20.36 35.62
N CYS A 697 5.25 20.49 36.94
CA CYS A 697 5.70 21.72 37.59
C CYS A 697 6.68 21.41 38.73
N GLY A 698 7.81 22.11 38.79
CA GLY A 698 8.77 21.96 39.88
C GLY A 698 10.00 22.85 39.73
N THR A 699 10.91 22.79 40.72
CA THR A 699 12.23 23.45 40.65
C THR A 699 13.30 22.40 40.45
N ILE A 700 14.00 22.45 39.32
CA ILE A 700 15.16 21.61 39.03
C ILE A 700 16.45 22.37 39.33
N VAL A 701 17.53 21.64 39.58
CA VAL A 701 18.89 22.19 39.60
C VAL A 701 19.51 21.99 38.23
N THR A 702 20.07 23.04 37.63
CA THR A 702 20.86 22.93 36.38
C THR A 702 22.29 22.48 36.67
N GLU A 703 23.05 22.10 35.65
CA GLU A 703 24.45 21.68 35.80
C GLU A 703 25.35 22.79 36.40
N GLU A 704 25.00 24.06 36.19
CA GLU A 704 25.62 25.22 36.83
C GLU A 704 25.24 25.40 38.31
N GLY A 705 24.45 24.49 38.90
CA GLY A 705 23.94 24.60 40.27
C GLY A 705 22.81 25.62 40.48
N LYS A 706 22.28 26.24 39.41
CA LYS A 706 21.22 27.26 39.49
C LYS A 706 19.84 26.59 39.59
N GLU A 707 18.94 27.17 40.38
CA GLU A 707 17.53 26.72 40.45
C GLU A 707 16.74 27.22 39.24
N LYS A 708 16.24 26.31 38.39
CA LYS A 708 15.36 26.60 37.26
C LYS A 708 13.95 26.07 37.54
N LYS A 709 12.95 26.95 37.47
CA LYS A 709 11.54 26.53 37.53
C LYS A 709 11.12 25.96 36.18
N VAL A 710 10.62 24.73 36.19
CA VAL A 710 10.03 24.04 35.04
C VAL A 710 8.52 24.07 35.23
N ASN A 711 7.81 24.61 34.24
CA ASN A 711 6.35 24.57 34.14
C ASN A 711 6.02 24.16 32.70
N ILE A 712 5.46 22.97 32.52
CA ILE A 712 5.14 22.38 31.22
C ILE A 712 3.71 21.86 31.29
N ASP A 713 2.84 22.35 30.41
CA ASP A 713 1.45 21.91 30.29
C ASP A 713 1.09 21.68 28.81
N PHE A 714 0.50 20.53 28.51
CA PHE A 714 0.15 20.16 27.13
C PHE A 714 -1.01 19.14 27.04
N GLU A 715 -1.70 19.13 25.89
CA GLU A 715 -2.62 18.06 25.51
C GLU A 715 -1.84 16.89 24.86
N PRO A 716 -2.00 15.64 25.32
CA PRO A 716 -1.33 14.48 24.74
C PRO A 716 -1.93 14.09 23.37
N PHE A 717 -1.12 13.47 22.50
CA PHE A 717 -1.53 12.99 21.17
C PHE A 717 -2.49 11.78 21.17
N LYS A 718 -2.89 11.29 22.35
CA LYS A 718 -3.82 10.18 22.58
C LYS A 718 -4.61 10.41 23.88
N PRO A 719 -5.89 10.00 23.95
CA PRO A 719 -6.66 9.98 25.18
C PRO A 719 -5.99 9.20 26.32
N ILE A 720 -5.67 9.88 27.44
CA ILE A 720 -5.12 9.23 28.64
C ILE A 720 -6.24 8.86 29.61
N ASN A 721 -6.47 7.56 29.84
CA ASN A 721 -7.46 7.10 30.84
C ASN A 721 -6.95 7.15 32.30
N THR A 722 -5.65 7.37 32.51
CA THR A 722 -5.02 7.42 33.84
C THR A 722 -5.16 8.80 34.47
N SER A 723 -5.72 8.89 35.68
CA SER A 723 -5.58 10.06 36.53
C SER A 723 -4.37 9.90 37.45
N LEU A 724 -3.50 10.91 37.51
CA LEU A 724 -2.31 10.93 38.36
C LEU A 724 -2.18 12.28 39.06
N TYR A 725 -1.84 12.27 40.35
CA TYR A 725 -1.26 13.41 41.05
C TYR A 725 -0.22 12.87 42.02
N LEU A 726 1.04 13.27 41.84
CA LEU A 726 2.17 12.91 42.69
C LEU A 726 3.07 14.13 42.89
N CYS A 727 3.65 14.26 44.09
CA CYS A 727 4.65 15.27 44.43
C CYS A 727 5.89 14.58 45.01
N ASP A 728 7.01 14.61 44.28
CA ASP A 728 8.19 13.79 44.53
C ASP A 728 9.50 14.57 44.22
N ASN A 729 10.66 13.91 44.22
CA ASN A 729 11.96 14.48 43.80
C ASN A 729 12.26 14.30 42.30
N LYS A 730 11.41 13.55 41.58
CA LYS A 730 11.44 13.31 40.13
C LYS A 730 10.07 13.58 39.51
N PHE A 731 10.01 13.78 38.20
CA PHE A 731 8.75 13.67 37.47
C PHE A 731 8.39 12.19 37.23
N HIS A 732 7.09 11.90 37.17
CA HIS A 732 6.52 10.58 36.89
C HIS A 732 5.97 10.56 35.47
N THR A 733 6.68 9.88 34.58
CA THR A 733 6.47 9.81 33.11
C THR A 733 5.81 8.51 32.67
N GLU A 734 5.61 7.55 33.57
CA GLU A 734 5.21 6.17 33.30
C GLU A 734 3.90 6.09 32.48
N ALA A 735 2.95 7.00 32.74
CA ALA A 735 1.69 7.11 32.02
C ALA A 735 1.82 7.70 30.60
N LEU A 736 2.85 8.50 30.30
CA LEU A 736 3.17 8.95 28.94
C LEU A 736 3.93 7.86 28.17
N SER A 737 4.88 7.20 28.83
CA SER A 737 5.65 6.09 28.23
C SER A 737 4.74 4.94 27.80
N ALA A 738 3.63 4.70 28.51
CA ALA A 738 2.59 3.76 28.09
C ALA A 738 1.92 4.12 26.74
N LEU A 739 1.71 5.41 26.43
CA LEU A 739 1.11 5.84 25.15
C LEU A 739 2.03 5.61 23.95
N LEU A 740 3.34 5.57 24.21
CA LEU A 740 4.42 5.35 23.24
C LEU A 740 4.74 3.86 23.02
N ALA A 741 4.44 3.00 24.00
CA ALA A 741 4.66 1.55 23.91
C ALA A 741 3.70 0.82 22.94
N ASP A 742 2.66 1.53 22.48
CA ASP A 742 1.58 1.08 21.60
C ASP A 742 1.97 0.87 20.12
N ASP A 743 3.27 0.93 19.77
CA ASP A 743 3.73 0.49 18.44
C ASP A 743 3.49 -1.03 18.32
N ASN A 744 2.70 -1.44 17.31
CA ASN A 744 2.26 -2.83 17.15
C ASN A 744 3.44 -3.81 17.08
N LYS A 745 3.47 -4.78 18.01
CA LYS A 745 4.48 -5.84 18.05
C LYS A 745 4.05 -7.02 17.18
N PHE A 746 4.85 -7.36 16.18
CA PHE A 746 4.62 -8.51 15.30
C PHE A 746 5.59 -9.64 15.63
N GLY A 747 5.10 -10.89 15.60
CA GLY A 747 5.92 -12.08 15.76
C GLY A 747 6.35 -12.66 14.41
N PHE A 748 7.51 -13.34 14.40
CA PHE A 748 8.02 -14.08 13.26
C PHE A 748 8.51 -15.46 13.70
N ILE A 749 8.17 -16.48 12.93
CA ILE A 749 8.74 -17.83 13.03
C ILE A 749 9.37 -18.15 11.68
N VAL A 750 10.68 -18.36 11.64
CA VAL A 750 11.43 -18.77 10.44
C VAL A 750 11.79 -20.25 10.60
N MET A 751 11.18 -21.11 9.78
CA MET A 751 11.44 -22.56 9.77
C MET A 751 12.34 -22.94 8.59
N ASP A 752 13.36 -23.74 8.83
CA ASP A 752 14.20 -24.32 7.80
C ASP A 752 14.54 -25.78 8.14
N GLY A 753 14.97 -26.56 7.15
CA GLY A 753 15.40 -27.94 7.34
C GLY A 753 16.56 -28.14 8.32
N ASN A 754 17.28 -27.06 8.65
CA ASN A 754 18.43 -27.05 9.57
C ASN A 754 18.11 -26.45 10.97
N GLY A 755 16.92 -25.88 11.21
CA GLY A 755 16.59 -25.22 12.47
C GLY A 755 15.43 -24.24 12.42
N ALA A 756 15.06 -23.67 13.56
CA ALA A 756 14.02 -22.63 13.67
C ALA A 756 14.54 -21.38 14.39
N LEU A 757 14.03 -20.21 14.00
CA LEU A 757 14.25 -18.92 14.64
C LEU A 757 12.89 -18.26 14.97
N PHE A 758 12.84 -17.62 16.13
CA PHE A 758 11.69 -16.88 16.65
C PHE A 758 12.16 -15.44 16.90
N GLY A 759 11.47 -14.47 16.28
CA GLY A 759 11.80 -13.06 16.39
C GLY A 759 10.56 -12.19 16.54
N THR A 760 10.76 -10.92 16.88
CA THR A 760 9.72 -9.89 16.88
C THR A 760 10.19 -8.63 16.19
N LEU A 761 9.23 -7.90 15.60
CA LEU A 761 9.42 -6.58 15.01
C LEU A 761 8.45 -5.62 15.71
N GLN A 762 8.95 -4.52 16.28
CA GLN A 762 8.13 -3.52 16.96
C GLN A 762 8.64 -2.11 16.67
N GLY A 763 7.85 -1.30 15.95
CA GLY A 763 8.27 0.03 15.50
C GLY A 763 9.53 -0.06 14.62
N ASN A 764 10.69 0.27 15.20
CA ASN A 764 12.02 0.17 14.59
C ASN A 764 13.00 -0.78 15.35
N THR A 765 12.53 -1.70 16.20
CA THR A 765 13.38 -2.83 16.68
C THR A 765 13.03 -4.11 15.96
N ARG A 766 14.06 -4.84 15.51
CA ARG A 766 13.99 -6.29 15.26
C ARG A 766 14.72 -7.00 16.39
N ASP A 767 14.08 -7.97 17.02
CA ASP A 767 14.61 -8.68 18.19
C ASP A 767 14.54 -10.20 17.92
N VAL A 768 15.66 -10.91 18.03
CA VAL A 768 15.69 -12.38 17.92
C VAL A 768 15.49 -12.97 19.31
N LEU A 769 14.28 -13.45 19.60
CA LEU A 769 13.92 -13.98 20.92
C LEU A 769 14.57 -15.34 21.19
N HIS A 770 14.60 -16.23 20.20
CA HIS A 770 15.13 -17.58 20.34
C HIS A 770 15.52 -18.19 18.99
N LYS A 771 16.52 -19.09 18.98
CA LYS A 771 16.86 -19.90 17.81
C LYS A 771 17.42 -21.26 18.24
N PHE A 772 17.06 -22.33 17.54
CA PHE A 772 17.64 -23.66 17.76
C PHE A 772 17.87 -24.43 16.45
N PRO A 773 19.03 -25.11 16.30
CA PRO A 773 19.30 -25.99 15.17
C PRO A 773 18.57 -27.34 15.30
N VAL A 774 18.33 -28.02 14.18
CA VAL A 774 17.74 -29.37 14.11
C VAL A 774 18.36 -30.16 12.95
N ASP A 775 18.79 -31.39 13.22
CA ASP A 775 19.21 -32.35 12.18
C ASP A 775 18.04 -33.25 11.75
N LEU A 776 17.55 -33.04 10.52
CA LEU A 776 16.45 -33.81 9.92
C LEU A 776 16.97 -34.79 8.85
N PRO A 777 16.54 -36.07 8.83
CA PRO A 777 17.04 -37.06 7.89
C PRO A 777 16.72 -36.65 6.45
N LYS A 778 17.75 -36.50 5.61
CA LYS A 778 17.60 -36.10 4.20
C LYS A 778 16.82 -37.17 3.41
N LYS A 779 16.07 -36.77 2.39
CA LYS A 779 15.35 -37.71 1.51
C LYS A 779 16.37 -38.51 0.68
N HIS A 780 16.37 -39.83 0.78
CA HIS A 780 17.28 -40.70 0.03
C HIS A 780 16.54 -41.87 -0.64
N GLY A 781 16.82 -42.12 -1.92
CA GLY A 781 16.27 -43.25 -2.67
C GLY A 781 17.00 -44.59 -2.42
N ARG A 782 18.18 -44.55 -1.78
CA ARG A 782 18.94 -45.75 -1.41
C ARG A 782 18.35 -46.35 -0.12
N GLY A 783 18.09 -47.66 -0.11
CA GLY A 783 17.56 -48.36 1.07
C GLY A 783 16.93 -49.74 0.81
N GLY A 784 16.52 -50.04 -0.42
CA GLY A 784 15.86 -51.32 -0.76
C GLY A 784 14.62 -51.56 0.12
N GLN A 785 14.50 -52.77 0.69
CA GLN A 785 13.41 -53.11 1.62
C GLN A 785 13.32 -52.17 2.84
N SER A 786 14.43 -51.56 3.26
CA SER A 786 14.46 -50.61 4.39
C SER A 786 14.00 -49.20 4.02
N ALA A 787 13.76 -48.88 2.74
CA ALA A 787 13.39 -47.53 2.30
C ALA A 787 12.14 -46.99 3.01
N LEU A 788 11.10 -47.82 3.18
CA LEU A 788 9.87 -47.43 3.89
C LEU A 788 10.11 -47.11 5.37
N ARG A 789 11.04 -47.83 6.03
CA ARG A 789 11.45 -47.54 7.42
C ARG A 789 12.15 -46.19 7.53
N PHE A 790 13.06 -45.88 6.61
CA PHE A 790 13.75 -44.59 6.59
C PHE A 790 12.80 -43.43 6.26
N ALA A 791 11.83 -43.63 5.36
CA ALA A 791 10.77 -42.65 5.08
C ALA A 791 9.92 -42.38 6.34
N ARG A 792 9.52 -43.41 7.08
CA ARG A 792 8.79 -43.28 8.36
C ARG A 792 9.60 -42.48 9.38
N LEU A 793 10.86 -42.86 9.63
CA LEU A 793 11.76 -42.16 10.56
C LEU A 793 12.01 -40.69 10.19
N ARG A 794 12.06 -40.36 8.88
CA ARG A 794 12.12 -38.97 8.41
C ARG A 794 10.84 -38.21 8.78
N MET A 795 9.66 -38.76 8.49
CA MET A 795 8.39 -38.09 8.78
C MET A 795 8.13 -37.94 10.28
N GLU A 796 8.52 -38.93 11.09
CA GLU A 796 8.49 -38.89 12.55
C GLU A 796 9.37 -37.76 13.11
N LYS A 797 10.62 -37.64 12.66
CA LYS A 797 11.49 -36.50 13.02
C LYS A 797 10.94 -35.15 12.55
N ARG A 798 10.31 -35.06 11.37
CA ARG A 798 9.64 -33.83 10.89
C ARG A 798 8.47 -33.43 11.78
N HIS A 799 7.58 -34.37 12.12
CA HIS A 799 6.44 -34.13 13.01
C HIS A 799 6.90 -33.67 14.40
N ASN A 800 7.92 -34.31 14.98
CA ASN A 800 8.50 -33.90 16.27
C ASN A 800 9.16 -32.51 16.21
N TYR A 801 9.73 -32.11 15.06
CA TYR A 801 10.23 -30.75 14.84
C TYR A 801 9.11 -29.71 14.78
N VAL A 802 8.05 -29.96 13.99
CA VAL A 802 6.87 -29.08 13.93
C VAL A 802 6.24 -28.90 15.31
N ARG A 803 6.10 -30.00 16.08
CA ARG A 803 5.62 -29.95 17.47
C ARG A 803 6.49 -29.05 18.36
N LYS A 804 7.81 -29.25 18.36
CA LYS A 804 8.75 -28.42 19.15
C LYS A 804 8.66 -26.94 18.76
N VAL A 805 8.46 -26.64 17.47
CA VAL A 805 8.28 -25.26 17.01
C VAL A 805 6.97 -24.66 17.53
N ALA A 806 5.87 -25.41 17.52
CA ALA A 806 4.60 -24.98 18.10
C ALA A 806 4.68 -24.75 19.63
N GLU A 807 5.30 -25.68 20.37
CA GLU A 807 5.50 -25.57 21.82
C GLU A 807 6.32 -24.32 22.19
N VAL A 808 7.39 -24.02 21.45
CA VAL A 808 8.22 -22.82 21.67
C VAL A 808 7.50 -21.54 21.22
N ALA A 809 6.67 -21.59 20.17
CA ALA A 809 5.84 -20.45 19.77
C ALA A 809 4.88 -20.01 20.89
N VAL A 810 4.25 -20.98 21.57
CA VAL A 810 3.38 -20.72 22.74
C VAL A 810 4.18 -20.07 23.88
N GLN A 811 5.36 -20.59 24.21
CA GLN A 811 6.20 -20.07 25.29
C GLN A 811 6.70 -18.63 25.07
N LEU A 812 6.84 -18.19 23.82
CA LEU A 812 7.37 -16.87 23.46
C LEU A 812 6.29 -15.84 23.14
N PHE A 813 5.21 -16.25 22.46
CA PHE A 813 4.18 -15.33 21.94
C PHE A 813 2.88 -15.31 22.74
N ILE A 814 2.73 -16.13 23.79
CA ILE A 814 1.61 -16.09 24.72
C ILE A 814 2.11 -15.68 26.11
N THR A 815 1.39 -14.79 26.78
CA THR A 815 1.69 -14.34 28.14
C THR A 815 0.37 -14.01 28.84
N ASN A 816 0.17 -14.54 30.06
CA ASN A 816 -1.10 -14.42 30.80
C ASN A 816 -2.32 -14.84 29.94
N ASP A 817 -2.21 -16.02 29.31
CA ASP A 817 -3.17 -16.64 28.37
C ASP A 817 -3.60 -15.83 27.13
N LYS A 818 -2.98 -14.67 26.90
CA LYS A 818 -3.22 -13.80 25.74
C LYS A 818 -2.00 -13.75 24.84
N ALA A 819 -2.20 -13.65 23.52
CA ALA A 819 -1.11 -13.40 22.59
C ALA A 819 -0.48 -12.01 22.89
N ASN A 820 0.85 -11.96 23.02
CA ASN A 820 1.62 -10.73 23.28
C ASN A 820 2.04 -9.99 21.98
N ILE A 821 1.57 -10.49 20.83
CA ILE A 821 1.77 -9.95 19.48
C ILE A 821 0.43 -9.56 18.84
N SER A 822 0.44 -8.47 18.05
CA SER A 822 -0.70 -8.00 17.26
C SER A 822 -1.01 -8.93 16.09
N GLY A 823 0.03 -9.54 15.50
CA GLY A 823 -0.04 -10.53 14.44
C GLY A 823 1.29 -11.29 14.27
N LEU A 824 1.27 -12.36 13.49
CA LEU A 824 2.33 -13.36 13.36
C LEU A 824 2.64 -13.66 11.89
N ILE A 825 3.91 -13.83 11.54
CA ILE A 825 4.36 -14.23 10.20
C ILE A 825 5.08 -15.58 10.30
N LEU A 826 4.70 -16.52 9.43
CA LEU A 826 5.34 -17.83 9.33
C LEU A 826 6.15 -17.89 8.03
N ALA A 827 7.46 -17.77 8.17
CA ALA A 827 8.40 -17.84 7.07
C ALA A 827 9.12 -19.19 7.03
N GLY A 828 9.57 -19.61 5.86
CA GLY A 828 10.46 -20.77 5.77
C GLY A 828 10.67 -21.34 4.38
N SER A 829 11.64 -22.24 4.28
CA SER A 829 11.91 -23.03 3.08
C SER A 829 10.92 -24.21 2.98
N ALA A 830 10.32 -24.40 1.80
CA ALA A 830 9.33 -25.45 1.52
C ALA A 830 8.11 -25.46 2.47
N ASP A 831 7.39 -26.61 2.52
CA ASP A 831 6.07 -26.75 3.12
C ASP A 831 6.04 -26.72 4.67
N PHE A 832 7.19 -26.61 5.36
CA PHE A 832 7.25 -26.70 6.83
C PHE A 832 6.38 -25.65 7.54
N LYS A 833 6.34 -24.42 7.02
CA LYS A 833 5.46 -23.34 7.51
C LYS A 833 3.97 -23.66 7.33
N THR A 834 3.64 -24.36 6.24
CA THR A 834 2.28 -24.81 5.89
C THR A 834 1.86 -25.98 6.79
N GLU A 835 2.74 -26.96 6.98
CA GLU A 835 2.58 -28.08 7.92
C GLU A 835 2.38 -27.59 9.36
N LEU A 836 3.09 -26.55 9.80
CA LEU A 836 2.85 -25.92 11.10
C LEU A 836 1.46 -25.27 11.16
N ASN A 837 1.14 -24.39 10.21
CA ASN A 837 -0.09 -23.61 10.21
C ASN A 837 -1.36 -24.46 10.07
N GLN A 838 -1.26 -25.64 9.44
CA GLN A 838 -2.35 -26.61 9.28
C GLN A 838 -2.39 -27.68 10.38
N SER A 839 -1.46 -27.69 11.34
CA SER A 839 -1.41 -28.73 12.37
C SER A 839 -2.25 -28.40 13.60
N ASP A 840 -2.99 -29.39 14.11
CA ASP A 840 -3.72 -29.33 15.39
C ASP A 840 -2.81 -29.13 16.62
N MET A 841 -1.47 -29.18 16.42
CA MET A 841 -0.47 -28.94 17.44
C MET A 841 -0.17 -27.46 17.65
N PHE A 842 -0.59 -26.58 16.73
CA PHE A 842 -0.35 -25.15 16.81
C PHE A 842 -1.49 -24.45 17.57
N ASP A 843 -1.17 -23.59 18.54
CA ASP A 843 -2.18 -22.98 19.40
C ASP A 843 -3.16 -22.10 18.59
N PRO A 844 -4.48 -22.36 18.64
CA PRO A 844 -5.46 -21.61 17.87
C PRO A 844 -5.42 -20.09 18.09
N ARG A 845 -4.96 -19.62 19.26
CA ARG A 845 -4.79 -18.19 19.57
C ARG A 845 -3.67 -17.54 18.74
N LEU A 846 -2.65 -18.32 18.36
CA LEU A 846 -1.58 -17.89 17.45
C LEU A 846 -1.96 -18.14 15.98
N GLN A 847 -2.67 -19.23 15.69
CA GLN A 847 -3.19 -19.54 14.35
C GLN A 847 -4.12 -18.41 13.85
N CYS A 848 -5.06 -17.95 14.68
CA CYS A 848 -5.92 -16.78 14.40
C CYS A 848 -5.16 -15.44 14.33
N LYS A 849 -3.84 -15.44 14.49
CA LYS A 849 -2.96 -14.28 14.38
C LYS A 849 -1.98 -14.35 13.21
N VAL A 850 -1.95 -15.44 12.44
CA VAL A 850 -1.09 -15.55 11.24
C VAL A 850 -1.59 -14.60 10.15
N LEU A 851 -0.74 -13.65 9.74
CA LEU A 851 -1.05 -12.61 8.75
C LEU A 851 -0.56 -12.96 7.33
N LYS A 852 0.65 -13.53 7.22
CA LYS A 852 1.26 -13.93 5.95
C LYS A 852 2.08 -15.21 6.15
N LEU A 853 1.97 -16.14 5.20
CA LEU A 853 2.94 -17.22 5.00
C LEU A 853 3.98 -16.72 3.99
N VAL A 854 5.27 -16.92 4.26
CA VAL A 854 6.35 -16.37 3.41
C VAL A 854 7.36 -17.43 3.02
N ASP A 855 7.56 -17.61 1.72
CA ASP A 855 8.67 -18.38 1.17
C ASP A 855 9.96 -17.57 1.26
N VAL A 856 10.98 -18.12 1.93
CA VAL A 856 12.32 -17.53 2.02
C VAL A 856 13.36 -18.52 1.51
N SER A 857 14.36 -18.00 0.80
CA SER A 857 15.42 -18.78 0.16
C SER A 857 16.44 -19.32 1.17
N TYR A 858 16.53 -18.68 2.34
CA TYR A 858 17.50 -18.97 3.39
C TYR A 858 16.81 -19.12 4.75
N GLY A 859 17.37 -19.96 5.63
CA GLY A 859 16.95 -20.06 7.02
C GLY A 859 17.60 -19.01 7.93
N GLY A 860 17.27 -19.06 9.22
CA GLY A 860 17.93 -18.26 10.26
C GLY A 860 17.73 -16.76 10.11
N GLU A 861 18.75 -15.97 10.44
CA GLU A 861 18.68 -14.50 10.50
C GLU A 861 18.59 -13.84 9.12
N ASN A 862 19.23 -14.43 8.10
CA ASN A 862 19.07 -13.97 6.71
C ASN A 862 17.64 -14.22 6.22
N GLY A 863 17.07 -15.39 6.55
CA GLY A 863 15.66 -15.69 6.33
C GLY A 863 14.71 -14.77 7.09
N PHE A 864 15.06 -14.34 8.31
CA PHE A 864 14.28 -13.38 9.09
C PHE A 864 14.23 -12.01 8.41
N ASN A 865 15.37 -11.51 7.90
CA ASN A 865 15.43 -10.25 7.16
C ASN A 865 14.62 -10.33 5.86
N GLN A 866 14.79 -11.41 5.06
CA GLN A 866 14.00 -11.65 3.86
C GLN A 866 12.49 -11.76 4.17
N ALA A 867 12.13 -12.36 5.30
CA ALA A 867 10.73 -12.45 5.75
C ALA A 867 10.12 -11.11 6.15
N ILE A 868 10.89 -10.21 6.78
CA ILE A 868 10.44 -8.84 7.09
C ILE A 868 10.14 -8.08 5.78
N GLU A 869 11.07 -8.13 4.84
CA GLU A 869 10.99 -7.42 3.56
C GLU A 869 9.82 -7.93 2.69
N LEU A 870 9.68 -9.24 2.52
CA LEU A 870 8.55 -9.85 1.82
C LEU A 870 7.20 -9.70 2.55
N SER A 871 7.21 -9.26 3.82
CA SER A 871 6.00 -8.95 4.59
C SER A 871 5.64 -7.47 4.63
N ALA A 872 6.46 -6.59 4.04
CA ALA A 872 6.33 -5.14 4.11
C ALA A 872 4.92 -4.62 3.78
N GLU A 873 4.27 -5.18 2.76
CA GLU A 873 2.92 -4.84 2.31
C GLU A 873 1.86 -5.04 3.43
N VAL A 874 1.95 -6.14 4.16
CA VAL A 874 1.01 -6.56 5.22
C VAL A 874 1.38 -5.92 6.56
N LEU A 875 2.64 -5.51 6.71
CA LEU A 875 3.20 -4.75 7.83
C LEU A 875 3.18 -3.24 7.56
N THR A 876 2.23 -2.74 6.77
CA THR A 876 2.16 -1.33 6.29
C THR A 876 2.16 -0.29 7.42
N ASN A 877 1.75 -0.68 8.63
CA ASN A 877 1.73 0.15 9.84
C ASN A 877 3.03 0.06 10.69
N VAL A 878 4.11 -0.54 10.18
CA VAL A 878 5.40 -0.64 10.87
C VAL A 878 6.37 0.42 10.35
N LYS A 879 6.78 1.33 11.24
CA LYS A 879 7.63 2.49 10.93
C LYS A 879 8.94 2.12 10.24
N PHE A 880 9.60 1.02 10.62
CA PHE A 880 10.84 0.54 9.97
C PHE A 880 10.71 0.37 8.45
N ILE A 881 9.56 -0.09 7.98
CA ILE A 881 9.29 -0.33 6.54
C ILE A 881 8.98 0.99 5.82
N GLN A 882 8.30 1.92 6.49
CA GLN A 882 8.04 3.27 5.98
C GLN A 882 9.37 4.05 5.87
N GLU A 883 10.21 4.00 6.90
CA GLU A 883 11.56 4.59 6.95
C GLU A 883 12.46 4.04 5.84
N LYS A 884 12.61 2.71 5.73
CA LYS A 884 13.41 2.11 4.64
C LYS A 884 12.89 2.53 3.26
N LYS A 885 11.57 2.58 3.04
CA LYS A 885 10.99 2.98 1.75
C LYS A 885 11.21 4.46 1.44
N LEU A 886 11.13 5.34 2.44
CA LEU A 886 11.38 6.77 2.28
C LEU A 886 12.84 7.05 1.91
N ILE A 887 13.78 6.43 2.64
CA ILE A 887 15.22 6.56 2.39
C ILE A 887 15.59 5.88 1.06
N GLY A 888 14.90 4.79 0.70
CA GLY A 888 14.95 4.19 -0.64
C GLY A 888 14.60 5.20 -1.74
N LYS A 889 13.43 5.86 -1.67
CA LYS A 889 13.05 6.92 -2.63
C LYS A 889 14.11 8.03 -2.69
N TYR A 890 14.67 8.43 -1.55
CA TYR A 890 15.72 9.44 -1.50
C TYR A 890 17.00 9.01 -2.24
N PHE A 891 17.46 7.77 -2.06
CA PHE A 891 18.59 7.25 -2.85
C PHE A 891 18.22 6.98 -4.32
N ASP A 892 16.98 6.62 -4.63
CA ASP A 892 16.52 6.42 -6.02
C ASP A 892 16.60 7.72 -6.85
N GLU A 893 16.28 8.89 -6.28
CA GLU A 893 16.42 10.20 -6.95
C GLU A 893 17.90 10.58 -7.17
N ILE A 894 18.80 10.14 -6.28
CA ILE A 894 20.26 10.30 -6.44
C ILE A 894 20.79 9.37 -7.53
N TYR A 895 20.45 8.08 -7.50
CA TYR A 895 20.90 7.09 -8.48
C TYR A 895 20.38 7.35 -9.90
N GLN A 896 19.30 8.11 -10.05
CA GLN A 896 18.71 8.49 -11.34
C GLN A 896 19.15 9.89 -11.83
N ASP A 897 20.02 10.61 -11.10
CA ASP A 897 20.46 11.98 -11.39
C ASP A 897 19.29 12.93 -11.76
N THR A 898 18.22 12.90 -10.96
CA THR A 898 17.03 13.72 -11.23
C THR A 898 17.21 15.18 -10.82
N GLY A 899 18.23 15.46 -10.02
CA GLY A 899 18.44 16.74 -9.33
C GLY A 899 17.35 17.09 -8.31
N LYS A 900 16.51 16.12 -7.88
CA LYS A 900 15.38 16.32 -6.96
C LYS A 900 15.70 15.98 -5.50
N TYR A 901 16.94 16.17 -5.07
CA TYR A 901 17.36 15.93 -3.70
C TYR A 901 18.23 17.08 -3.19
N CYS A 902 18.28 17.25 -1.88
CA CYS A 902 19.25 18.09 -1.18
C CYS A 902 19.78 17.36 0.06
N PHE A 903 21.00 17.69 0.48
CA PHE A 903 21.67 17.09 1.63
C PHE A 903 22.51 18.13 2.37
N GLY A 904 22.83 17.87 3.64
CA GLY A 904 23.55 18.82 4.47
C GLY A 904 22.69 20.03 4.89
N VAL A 905 23.19 20.82 5.85
CA VAL A 905 22.38 21.85 6.52
C VAL A 905 22.09 23.04 5.61
N GLY A 906 23.12 23.61 4.96
CA GLY A 906 23.00 24.82 4.16
C GLY A 906 21.99 24.64 3.03
N ASP A 907 22.22 23.66 2.16
CA ASP A 907 21.38 23.36 1.00
C ASP A 907 19.95 22.96 1.38
N THR A 908 19.78 22.16 2.44
CA THR A 908 18.45 21.77 2.88
C THR A 908 17.66 22.97 3.42
N LEU A 909 18.30 23.91 4.10
CA LEU A 909 17.65 25.14 4.55
C LEU A 909 17.40 26.11 3.39
N ARG A 910 18.35 26.30 2.46
CA ARG A 910 18.15 27.09 1.22
C ARG A 910 16.96 26.58 0.43
N ALA A 911 16.89 25.27 0.17
CA ALA A 911 15.78 24.64 -0.55
C ALA A 911 14.44 24.72 0.21
N LEU A 912 14.47 24.73 1.54
CA LEU A 912 13.29 24.88 2.39
C LEU A 912 12.74 26.32 2.35
N GLU A 913 13.62 27.33 2.43
CA GLU A 913 13.28 28.75 2.30
C GLU A 913 12.76 29.10 0.89
N MET A 914 13.30 28.46 -0.15
CA MET A 914 12.78 28.53 -1.52
C MET A 914 11.44 27.80 -1.72
N GLY A 915 10.94 27.06 -0.72
CA GLY A 915 9.72 26.26 -0.83
C GLY A 915 9.82 25.07 -1.80
N ALA A 916 11.03 24.65 -2.16
CA ALA A 916 11.27 23.58 -3.13
C ALA A 916 11.11 22.17 -2.53
N VAL A 917 11.28 22.01 -1.22
CA VAL A 917 11.21 20.71 -0.51
C VAL A 917 9.77 20.17 -0.50
N GLU A 918 9.59 18.93 -0.96
CA GLU A 918 8.39 18.11 -0.77
C GLU A 918 8.41 17.46 0.62
N THR A 919 9.46 16.69 0.89
CA THR A 919 9.64 15.94 2.13
C THR A 919 11.02 16.19 2.70
N LEU A 920 11.06 16.77 3.90
CA LEU A 920 12.25 17.00 4.71
C LEU A 920 12.53 15.76 5.56
N ILE A 921 13.74 15.21 5.45
CA ILE A 921 14.17 13.98 6.13
C ILE A 921 15.25 14.35 7.15
N CYS A 922 15.01 14.03 8.43
CA CYS A 922 15.95 14.33 9.51
C CYS A 922 16.14 13.16 10.48
N TRP A 923 17.37 12.92 10.91
CA TRP A 923 17.69 11.89 11.90
C TRP A 923 17.30 12.30 13.34
N GLU A 924 16.69 11.41 14.11
CA GLU A 924 16.15 11.71 15.45
C GLU A 924 17.17 12.25 16.47
N ASN A 925 18.48 12.02 16.25
CA ASN A 925 19.59 12.45 17.10
C ASN A 925 20.53 13.46 16.39
N LEU A 926 20.01 14.28 15.46
CA LEU A 926 20.78 15.32 14.76
C LEU A 926 21.44 16.32 15.75
N ASN A 927 22.75 16.18 15.95
CA ASN A 927 23.55 17.00 16.87
C ASN A 927 23.95 18.34 16.23
N ILE A 928 22.96 19.19 15.93
CA ILE A 928 23.19 20.52 15.34
C ILE A 928 22.33 21.55 16.08
N MET A 929 22.97 22.63 16.53
CA MET A 929 22.34 23.71 17.29
C MET A 929 22.16 24.94 16.40
N ARG A 930 20.95 25.50 16.40
CA ARG A 930 20.61 26.78 15.78
C ARG A 930 20.79 27.89 16.81
N TYR A 931 21.64 28.85 16.51
CA TYR A 931 21.89 30.05 17.30
C TYR A 931 21.37 31.26 16.54
N GLN A 932 20.56 32.11 17.18
CA GLN A 932 20.32 33.48 16.71
C GLN A 932 21.19 34.43 17.52
N LEU A 933 22.13 35.06 16.82
CA LEU A 933 23.09 36.02 17.34
C LEU A 933 22.73 37.41 16.84
N LYS A 934 22.90 38.43 17.67
CA LYS A 934 22.61 39.82 17.33
C LYS A 934 23.83 40.70 17.56
N ASN A 935 24.20 41.52 16.57
CA ASN A 935 25.23 42.52 16.77
C ASN A 935 24.62 43.71 17.54
N ALA A 936 25.09 43.94 18.76
CA ALA A 936 24.62 45.03 19.61
C ALA A 936 24.87 46.45 19.05
N SER A 937 25.76 46.57 18.05
CA SER A 937 26.15 47.85 17.42
C SER A 937 25.40 48.15 16.12
N SER A 938 25.14 47.14 15.26
CA SER A 938 24.37 47.32 14.01
C SER A 938 22.88 46.97 14.15
N GLY A 939 22.50 46.17 15.16
CA GLY A 939 21.15 45.64 15.33
C GLY A 939 20.81 44.45 14.41
N GLU A 940 21.76 44.01 13.60
CA GLU A 940 21.65 42.92 12.62
C GLU A 940 21.62 41.54 13.31
N GLU A 941 20.82 40.61 12.77
CA GLU A 941 20.58 39.28 13.34
C GLU A 941 21.11 38.18 12.43
N LYS A 942 22.15 37.47 12.87
CA LYS A 942 22.79 36.37 12.16
C LYS A 942 22.32 35.04 12.74
N THR A 943 21.80 34.14 11.89
CA THR A 943 21.49 32.76 12.29
C THR A 943 22.67 31.86 11.95
N LEU A 944 23.19 31.12 12.93
CA LEU A 944 24.25 30.11 12.75
C LEU A 944 23.72 28.72 13.06
N HIS A 945 24.28 27.72 12.38
CA HIS A 945 24.00 26.30 12.59
C HIS A 945 25.32 25.59 12.85
N LEU A 946 25.59 25.26 14.12
CA LEU A 946 26.89 24.75 14.58
C LEU A 946 26.77 23.33 15.13
N THR A 947 27.81 22.52 14.93
CA THR A 947 28.00 21.26 15.65
C THR A 947 28.56 21.49 17.06
N PRO A 948 28.45 20.52 18.00
CA PRO A 948 29.11 20.57 19.31
C PRO A 948 30.65 20.60 19.31
N GLU A 949 31.27 20.62 18.12
CA GLU A 949 32.71 20.79 17.95
C GLU A 949 33.02 22.22 17.50
N GLN A 950 32.28 22.75 16.53
CA GLN A 950 32.31 24.16 16.14
C GLN A 950 31.88 25.09 17.28
N GLU A 951 30.91 24.71 18.10
CA GLU A 951 30.47 25.48 19.30
C GLU A 951 31.62 25.78 20.29
N LYS A 952 32.70 24.99 20.27
CA LYS A 952 33.86 25.19 21.15
C LYS A 952 34.79 26.30 20.64
N ASP A 953 34.76 26.62 19.34
CA ASP A 953 35.50 27.77 18.82
C ASP A 953 34.72 29.06 19.07
N LYS A 954 35.40 30.02 19.67
CA LYS A 954 34.86 31.34 19.98
C LYS A 954 34.83 32.25 18.76
N SER A 955 35.56 31.93 17.69
CA SER A 955 35.56 32.69 16.43
C SER A 955 34.13 32.94 15.91
N HIS A 956 33.27 31.92 15.93
CA HIS A 956 31.89 31.99 15.44
C HIS A 956 30.96 32.90 16.26
N PHE A 957 31.35 33.29 17.48
CA PHE A 957 30.57 34.18 18.35
C PHE A 957 31.09 35.63 18.35
N VAL A 958 32.13 35.92 17.56
CA VAL A 958 32.68 37.26 17.36
C VAL A 958 32.41 37.70 15.92
N ASP A 959 31.99 38.96 15.73
CA ASP A 959 31.86 39.53 14.39
C ASP A 959 33.24 39.72 13.75
N SER A 960 33.50 38.97 12.66
CA SER A 960 34.73 39.00 11.87
C SER A 960 35.15 40.40 11.40
N ASN A 961 34.19 41.32 11.21
CA ASN A 961 34.44 42.67 10.69
C ASN A 961 34.62 43.73 11.79
N THR A 962 34.12 43.50 13.01
CA THR A 962 34.15 44.51 14.09
C THR A 962 34.83 44.06 15.38
N GLY A 963 35.11 42.76 15.55
CA GLY A 963 35.73 42.20 16.77
C GLY A 963 34.81 42.22 18.00
N VAL A 964 33.51 42.48 17.82
CA VAL A 964 32.52 42.55 18.90
C VAL A 964 31.92 41.15 19.13
N GLU A 965 31.83 40.72 20.39
CA GLU A 965 31.07 39.51 20.77
C GLU A 965 29.58 39.73 20.46
N LEU A 966 28.98 38.80 19.71
CA LEU A 966 27.57 38.86 19.31
C LEU A 966 26.66 38.41 20.46
N GLU A 967 25.59 39.15 20.74
CA GLU A 967 24.64 38.80 21.80
C GLU A 967 23.79 37.59 21.41
N LEU A 968 23.75 36.56 22.26
CA LEU A 968 22.90 35.39 22.06
C LEU A 968 21.43 35.72 22.36
N VAL A 969 20.58 35.69 21.34
CA VAL A 969 19.14 35.94 21.45
C VAL A 969 18.37 34.65 21.75
N GLU A 970 18.62 33.59 20.97
CA GLU A 970 18.00 32.27 21.16
C GLU A 970 18.99 31.15 20.76
N SER A 971 18.99 30.05 21.52
CA SER A 971 19.61 28.79 21.12
C SER A 971 18.60 27.64 21.17
N MET A 972 18.49 26.88 20.09
CA MET A 972 17.53 25.78 19.95
C MET A 972 18.13 24.65 19.09
N PRO A 973 17.93 23.36 19.43
CA PRO A 973 18.33 22.26 18.55
C PRO A 973 17.63 22.36 17.19
N LEU A 974 18.37 22.22 16.09
CA LEU A 974 17.87 22.45 14.73
C LEU A 974 16.62 21.60 14.41
N LEU A 975 16.63 20.31 14.77
CA LEU A 975 15.49 19.41 14.60
C LEU A 975 14.24 19.86 15.39
N GLU A 976 14.40 20.55 16.52
CA GLU A 976 13.26 21.08 17.28
C GLU A 976 12.67 22.33 16.63
N TRP A 977 13.54 23.21 16.10
CA TRP A 977 13.11 24.36 15.30
C TRP A 977 12.37 23.90 14.02
N LEU A 978 12.92 22.90 13.30
CA LEU A 978 12.27 22.29 12.14
C LEU A 978 10.93 21.67 12.52
N ALA A 979 10.87 20.85 13.58
CA ALA A 979 9.63 20.24 14.07
C ALA A 979 8.57 21.24 14.55
N ASN A 980 8.92 22.50 14.80
CA ASN A 980 7.99 23.58 15.12
C ASN A 980 7.56 24.39 13.87
N ASN A 981 8.42 24.53 12.85
CA ASN A 981 8.21 25.46 11.74
C ASN A 981 7.97 24.82 10.36
N TYR A 982 8.21 23.51 10.15
CA TYR A 982 8.12 22.84 8.84
C TYR A 982 6.82 23.14 8.07
N LYS A 983 5.68 23.22 8.77
CA LYS A 983 4.36 23.51 8.17
C LYS A 983 4.28 24.89 7.50
N ASN A 984 5.09 25.86 7.93
CA ASN A 984 5.12 27.21 7.35
C ASN A 984 5.74 27.22 5.95
N PHE A 985 6.65 26.27 5.66
CA PHE A 985 7.30 26.09 4.36
C PHE A 985 6.52 25.14 3.43
N GLY A 986 5.44 24.52 3.93
CA GLY A 986 4.62 23.58 3.17
C GLY A 986 5.28 22.22 2.89
N ALA A 987 6.43 21.92 3.48
CA ALA A 987 7.09 20.62 3.41
C ALA A 987 6.50 19.63 4.43
N THR A 988 6.60 18.32 4.18
CA THR A 988 6.34 17.30 5.21
C THR A 988 7.64 16.94 5.95
N LEU A 989 7.65 16.98 7.28
CA LEU A 989 8.80 16.52 8.07
C LEU A 989 8.64 15.04 8.44
N GLU A 990 9.60 14.21 8.04
CA GLU A 990 9.74 12.83 8.49
C GLU A 990 11.02 12.64 9.31
N ILE A 991 10.89 11.96 10.45
CA ILE A 991 11.97 11.77 11.42
C ILE A 991 12.39 10.30 11.44
N ILE A 992 13.63 10.03 11.07
CA ILE A 992 14.17 8.69 10.81
C ILE A 992 15.22 8.24 11.85
N THR A 993 15.53 6.95 11.87
CA THR A 993 16.56 6.32 12.71
C THR A 993 17.75 5.79 11.90
N ASP A 994 18.86 5.53 12.59
CA ASP A 994 20.09 4.91 12.08
C ASP A 994 20.07 3.36 12.16
N ARG A 995 18.90 2.76 12.43
CA ARG A 995 18.72 1.33 12.72
C ARG A 995 18.55 0.47 11.47
N SER A 996 18.11 1.09 10.38
CA SER A 996 18.13 0.54 9.03
C SER A 996 19.55 0.67 8.46
N GLN A 997 19.94 -0.18 7.51
CA GLN A 997 21.25 -0.05 6.85
C GLN A 997 21.29 1.25 6.03
N GLU A 998 20.16 1.51 5.38
CA GLU A 998 19.83 2.68 4.59
C GLU A 998 19.88 3.96 5.46
N GLY A 999 19.31 3.94 6.66
CA GLY A 999 19.41 5.03 7.64
C GLY A 999 20.82 5.25 8.17
N SER A 1000 21.60 4.19 8.42
CA SER A 1000 23.01 4.31 8.79
C SER A 1000 23.85 4.93 7.66
N GLN A 1001 23.52 4.67 6.39
CA GLN A 1001 24.13 5.33 5.23
C GLN A 1001 23.72 6.80 5.13
N PHE A 1002 22.44 7.13 5.30
CA PHE A 1002 21.95 8.53 5.28
C PHE A 1002 22.59 9.38 6.38
N VAL A 1003 22.72 8.84 7.60
CA VAL A 1003 23.34 9.54 8.73
C VAL A 1003 24.83 9.77 8.52
N LYS A 1004 25.57 8.78 8.00
CA LYS A 1004 27.03 8.85 7.86
C LYS A 1004 27.49 9.56 6.58
N GLY A 1005 26.84 9.31 5.45
CA GLY A 1005 27.24 9.87 4.14
C GLY A 1005 26.59 11.20 3.80
N PHE A 1006 25.43 11.52 4.39
CA PHE A 1006 24.64 12.73 4.06
C PHE A 1006 24.36 13.61 5.30
N GLY A 1007 25.14 13.45 6.36
CA GLY A 1007 25.06 14.27 7.58
C GLY A 1007 23.78 14.13 8.42
N GLY A 1008 22.89 13.20 8.08
CA GLY A 1008 21.63 12.98 8.81
C GLY A 1008 20.55 14.04 8.59
N ILE A 1009 20.71 14.91 7.59
CA ILE A 1009 19.70 15.90 7.16
C ILE A 1009 19.72 16.04 5.63
N GLY A 1010 18.53 16.03 5.03
CA GLY A 1010 18.33 16.17 3.59
C GLY A 1010 16.86 16.29 3.24
N GLY A 1011 16.55 16.37 1.94
CA GLY A 1011 15.18 16.49 1.47
C GLY A 1011 14.96 15.96 0.06
N LEU A 1012 13.72 15.57 -0.21
CA LEU A 1012 13.18 15.33 -1.53
C LEU A 1012 12.59 16.65 -2.06
N LEU A 1013 12.97 17.06 -3.27
CA LEU A 1013 12.53 18.30 -3.90
C LEU A 1013 11.39 18.05 -4.90
N ARG A 1014 10.44 18.98 -4.97
CA ARG A 1014 9.30 18.98 -5.90
C ARG A 1014 9.76 19.10 -7.37
N TYR A 1015 10.83 19.85 -7.58
CA TYR A 1015 11.46 20.15 -8.86
C TYR A 1015 12.99 20.25 -8.66
N ARG A 1016 13.75 20.14 -9.76
CA ARG A 1016 15.21 20.28 -9.72
C ARG A 1016 15.61 21.71 -9.35
N VAL A 1017 16.57 21.85 -8.45
CA VAL A 1017 17.19 23.14 -8.06
C VAL A 1017 18.69 22.98 -8.18
N ASP A 1018 19.33 23.80 -9.03
CA ASP A 1018 20.79 23.80 -9.17
C ASP A 1018 21.42 24.62 -8.03
N LEU A 1019 21.54 23.99 -6.85
CA LEU A 1019 21.95 24.64 -5.59
C LEU A 1019 23.33 25.31 -5.69
N GLY A 1020 24.31 24.65 -6.31
CA GLY A 1020 25.67 25.18 -6.53
C GLY A 1020 25.76 26.38 -7.50
N ALA A 1021 24.65 26.80 -8.13
CA ALA A 1021 24.62 28.07 -8.87
C ALA A 1021 24.36 29.29 -7.97
N ILE A 1022 23.97 29.07 -6.71
CA ILE A 1022 23.59 30.13 -5.75
C ILE A 1022 24.79 30.59 -4.92
N ASP A 1023 25.87 29.79 -4.84
CA ASP A 1023 27.11 30.16 -4.15
C ASP A 1023 27.87 31.30 -4.86
N GLY A 1024 27.60 31.53 -6.14
CA GLY A 1024 28.24 32.58 -6.96
C GLY A 1024 27.82 34.04 -6.69
N ASP A 1025 26.89 34.29 -5.78
CA ASP A 1025 26.47 35.64 -5.35
C ASP A 1025 26.99 36.03 -3.94
N ASN A 1026 27.82 35.18 -3.30
CA ASN A 1026 28.36 35.40 -1.94
C ASN A 1026 29.89 35.25 -1.88
N ASP A 1027 30.60 36.04 -2.70
CA ASP A 1027 32.07 36.19 -2.73
C ASP A 1027 32.64 36.80 -1.42
N ASN A 1028 32.45 36.16 -0.26
CA ASN A 1028 33.15 36.42 1.01
C ASN A 1028 32.84 35.34 2.07
N LEU A 1029 33.55 34.20 2.02
CA LEU A 1029 34.14 33.50 3.17
C LEU A 1029 34.86 32.22 2.69
N ASP A 1030 36.18 32.28 2.58
CA ASP A 1030 37.02 31.09 2.44
C ASP A 1030 36.90 30.21 3.71
N ASP A 1031 36.75 28.89 3.55
CA ASP A 1031 37.72 27.89 4.06
C ASP A 1031 37.30 26.42 3.83
N PHE A 1032 38.14 25.69 3.09
CA PHE A 1032 38.34 24.23 3.04
C PHE A 1032 37.17 23.27 2.72
N ASP A 1033 37.04 22.96 1.42
CA ASP A 1033 36.76 21.58 0.97
C ASP A 1033 38.00 20.70 1.20
N ASP A 1034 37.91 19.65 2.02
CA ASP A 1034 38.94 18.59 2.11
C ASP A 1034 38.40 17.29 2.76
N PHE A 1035 37.49 16.58 2.07
CA PHE A 1035 36.88 15.32 2.57
C PHE A 1035 36.62 14.23 1.51
N ASP A 1036 37.47 14.16 0.48
CA ASP A 1036 37.48 13.09 -0.53
C ASP A 1036 38.34 11.86 -0.09
N ASP A 1037 37.98 11.20 1.02
CA ASP A 1037 38.40 9.82 1.35
C ASP A 1037 37.68 9.27 2.61
N PHE A 1038 36.67 8.38 2.46
CA PHE A 1038 36.26 7.37 3.47
C PHE A 1038 35.23 6.31 3.00
#